data_AF-A0A954YK88-F1
#
_entry.id   AF-A0A954YK88-F1
#
_cell.length_a   1.000
_cell.length_b   1.000
_cell.length_c   1.000
_cell.angle_alpha   90.00
_cell.angle_beta   90.00
_cell.angle_gamma   90.00
#
_symmetry.space_group_name_H-M   'P 1'
#
loop_
_entity.id
_entity.type
_entity.pdbx_description
1 polymer ?
#
loop_
_entity_poly.entity_id
_entity_poly.type
_entity_poly.pdbx_seq_one_letter_code
_entity_poly.pdbx_strand_id
1 'polypeptide(L)'
;MARLVIVLGVCFLSLCVAPPSLIAADSVQLSLSKGDRIAIIGNTLPERMQHDGWMETRLQSRFPDLELSVRSLAYSADALDEQLRVEGFGSQDEWLSRVKADVVFAFFGFNESFAGEKGLDDFKGRLSGLVKKLGESKYNGESAPKVVLFSPIACENLHDPNLPDGVASNARIAIYTEAMKDVAAESDVVFVDLYAPTLAAYESAQSPLTINGIHLKSEGNRVLAEAIDVALFGDAPESDAAALEKIRQAVLDKNFYWFHRYQTTDGFNVHGGRSNLNYNGVTNRVVMDREMEVLESMAALRDPKIWAAARGVDYEVDDTQTPELMTVETNLRGKNPDGSHEFLGGVEAISPMKTADGMQINLFASEEKFPELVNPVQMAFDTKGRLFVCAWETYPHWRPKDAMNDKLLILKDNNNDGQADECVTFADGLHNPTGFEFWGGGVIVAMAPDLLFLQDTDGDDKVDVRKRILHGLSSGDTHHTANSFVLDPGGALYFGEGVFHRTQIETPYGPVRNRDGCIWRFEPRTWKVDRFVSYGFANPHGHVYDDWGQGFIHDGTGADPYHDALFSGVIDYPKKHRRPPFLYNKRTRPCPATEILSSRHFPEANQGNLLVENVIGFQGILQYNLLDKGASFTGQEIEPIMQSDDRSFRPVDLEMAPDGSLYFTDWQNPIIGHMQHHIRDPNRDKTHGRVYRVTYPSRPLLQPAKIDGASIVELLELLKSPEYRTRYRAKIELSERPTSDVVAATEKWIAGLDTSADNYEHDRLEGLWVYQHHNVVNEELLKQVLRSPEPRARAAATRVLCYWRDRVGDPLGLLEVQATDDHPRVRLEAVRACSFFTTSRAAEVALASADKPTDEYLDFVLEETLNQLEQFQ
;
A
#
# COMPACT_ATOMS: atom_id res chain seq x y z
N MET A 1 16.76 48.17 -60.82
CA MET A 1 17.68 47.21 -61.46
C MET A 1 17.32 45.82 -60.97
N ALA A 2 17.00 44.94 -61.92
CA ALA A 2 16.53 43.59 -61.69
C ALA A 2 17.57 42.72 -60.99
N ARG A 3 17.11 41.78 -60.15
CA ARG A 3 17.66 40.42 -60.11
C ARG A 3 16.60 39.42 -59.66
N LEU A 4 16.43 38.46 -60.54
CA LEU A 4 15.59 37.29 -60.57
C LEU A 4 16.06 36.27 -59.52
N VAL A 5 15.17 35.71 -58.71
CA VAL A 5 15.39 34.42 -58.03
C VAL A 5 14.19 33.54 -58.33
N ILE A 6 14.48 32.42 -58.97
CA ILE A 6 13.56 31.38 -59.43
C ILE A 6 13.15 30.56 -58.21
N VAL A 7 11.85 30.48 -57.93
CA VAL A 7 11.27 29.52 -56.97
C VAL A 7 10.82 28.30 -57.76
N LEU A 8 11.52 27.19 -57.57
CA LEU A 8 11.11 25.85 -58.01
C LEU A 8 10.05 25.35 -57.03
N GLY A 9 8.81 25.25 -57.49
CA GLY A 9 7.73 24.58 -56.78
C GLY A 9 7.91 23.06 -56.87
N VAL A 10 8.08 22.40 -55.73
CA VAL A 10 7.95 20.95 -55.60
C VAL A 10 6.59 20.68 -54.96
N CYS A 11 5.67 20.12 -55.76
CA CYS A 11 4.40 19.60 -55.27
C CYS A 11 4.67 18.38 -54.37
N PHE A 12 4.39 18.50 -53.08
CA PHE A 12 4.23 17.34 -52.21
C PHE A 12 2.86 16.71 -52.48
N LEU A 13 2.86 15.52 -53.09
CA LEU A 13 1.71 14.62 -53.02
C LEU A 13 1.56 14.18 -51.56
N SER A 14 0.47 14.57 -50.90
CA SER A 14 0.03 13.93 -49.66
C SER A 14 -0.35 12.49 -49.95
N LEU A 15 0.55 11.56 -49.67
CA LEU A 15 0.19 10.16 -49.45
C LEU A 15 -0.54 10.09 -48.11
N CYS A 16 -1.84 9.84 -48.16
CA CYS A 16 -2.59 9.36 -47.01
C CYS A 16 -1.99 8.00 -46.58
N VAL A 17 -1.22 8.01 -45.51
CA VAL A 17 -0.75 6.78 -44.86
C VAL A 17 -1.94 6.23 -44.07
N ALA A 18 -2.49 5.12 -44.54
CA ALA A 18 -3.45 4.32 -43.77
C ALA A 18 -2.77 3.82 -42.48
N PRO A 19 -3.50 3.68 -41.36
CA PRO A 19 -2.95 3.10 -40.14
C PRO A 19 -2.42 1.68 -40.44
N PRO A 20 -1.34 1.25 -39.77
CA PRO A 20 -0.81 -0.10 -39.94
C PRO A 20 -1.90 -1.10 -39.57
N SER A 21 -2.33 -1.87 -40.56
CA SER A 21 -3.17 -3.05 -40.36
C SER A 21 -2.42 -4.03 -39.46
N LEU A 22 -2.95 -4.28 -38.27
CA LEU A 22 -2.58 -5.40 -37.41
C LEU A 22 -2.53 -6.66 -38.28
N ILE A 23 -1.34 -7.22 -38.46
CA ILE A 23 -1.15 -8.43 -39.27
C ILE A 23 -1.90 -9.56 -38.54
N ALA A 24 -2.98 -10.04 -39.16
CA ALA A 24 -3.76 -11.16 -38.69
C ALA A 24 -2.87 -12.42 -38.64
N ALA A 25 -2.52 -12.86 -37.43
CA ALA A 25 -2.20 -14.25 -37.18
C ALA A 25 -3.45 -15.11 -37.48
N ASP A 26 -3.26 -16.38 -37.88
CA ASP A 26 -4.36 -17.32 -38.14
C ASP A 26 -5.46 -17.19 -37.07
N SER A 27 -6.61 -16.65 -37.44
CA SER A 27 -7.69 -16.36 -36.48
C SER A 27 -8.24 -17.67 -35.93
N VAL A 28 -7.97 -17.97 -34.66
CA VAL A 28 -8.59 -19.10 -33.95
C VAL A 28 -9.96 -18.62 -33.47
N GLN A 29 -11.02 -19.00 -34.16
CA GLN A 29 -12.38 -18.55 -33.83
C GLN A 29 -12.89 -19.26 -32.56
N LEU A 30 -12.75 -18.60 -31.41
CA LEU A 30 -13.52 -18.98 -30.22
C LEU A 30 -15.01 -18.80 -30.56
N SER A 31 -15.80 -19.85 -30.46
CA SER A 31 -17.26 -19.74 -30.56
C SER A 31 -17.87 -19.54 -29.19
N LEU A 32 -18.83 -18.63 -29.07
CA LEU A 32 -19.62 -18.40 -27.86
C LEU A 32 -21.09 -18.73 -28.14
N SER A 33 -21.76 -19.28 -27.14
CA SER A 33 -23.20 -19.60 -27.19
C SER A 33 -23.99 -18.62 -26.34
N LYS A 34 -25.29 -18.55 -26.61
CA LYS A 34 -26.21 -17.75 -25.79
C LYS A 34 -26.22 -18.29 -24.35
N GLY A 35 -25.97 -17.42 -23.38
CA GLY A 35 -25.93 -17.72 -21.95
C GLY A 35 -24.62 -18.30 -21.44
N ASP A 36 -23.55 -18.32 -22.25
CA ASP A 36 -22.22 -18.75 -21.80
C ASP A 36 -21.74 -17.86 -20.62
N ARG A 37 -21.24 -18.52 -19.57
CA ARG A 37 -20.65 -17.88 -18.39
C ARG A 37 -19.13 -17.93 -18.46
N ILE A 38 -18.51 -16.77 -18.62
CA ILE A 38 -17.07 -16.61 -18.77
C ILE A 38 -16.44 -16.32 -17.40
N ALA A 39 -15.54 -17.18 -16.97
CA ALA A 39 -14.72 -16.98 -15.78
C ALA A 39 -13.29 -16.58 -16.19
N ILE A 40 -12.74 -15.55 -15.56
CA ILE A 40 -11.37 -15.11 -15.81
C ILE A 40 -10.51 -15.52 -14.62
N ILE A 41 -9.43 -16.27 -14.82
CA ILE A 41 -8.46 -16.63 -13.78
C ILE A 41 -7.09 -16.08 -14.16
N GLY A 42 -6.24 -15.84 -13.17
CA GLY A 42 -4.88 -15.38 -13.42
C GLY A 42 -4.41 -14.32 -12.45
N ASN A 43 -3.31 -13.68 -12.84
CA ASN A 43 -2.56 -12.72 -12.04
C ASN A 43 -3.16 -11.30 -12.05
N THR A 44 -2.31 -10.31 -11.77
CA THR A 44 -2.66 -8.90 -11.57
C THR A 44 -3.24 -8.23 -12.82
N LEU A 45 -2.85 -8.65 -14.02
CA LEU A 45 -3.32 -8.04 -15.27
C LEU A 45 -4.86 -8.14 -15.40
N PRO A 46 -5.47 -9.35 -15.46
CA PRO A 46 -6.93 -9.47 -15.56
C PRO A 46 -7.67 -8.98 -14.31
N GLU A 47 -7.05 -9.02 -13.13
CA GLU A 47 -7.63 -8.46 -11.92
C GLU A 47 -7.78 -6.94 -12.05
N ARG A 48 -6.74 -6.22 -12.52
CA ARG A 48 -6.81 -4.77 -12.72
C ARG A 48 -7.70 -4.36 -13.88
N MET A 49 -7.73 -5.14 -14.97
CA MET A 49 -8.59 -4.87 -16.14
C MET A 49 -10.07 -4.69 -15.77
N GLN A 50 -10.55 -5.37 -14.71
CA GLN A 50 -11.95 -5.28 -14.30
C GLN A 50 -12.34 -3.88 -13.80
N HIS A 51 -11.38 -3.08 -13.32
CA HIS A 51 -11.63 -1.71 -12.85
C HIS A 51 -11.80 -0.69 -14.01
N ASP A 52 -11.44 -1.08 -15.23
CA ASP A 52 -11.67 -0.27 -16.44
C ASP A 52 -12.81 -0.83 -17.31
N GLY A 53 -13.04 -2.15 -17.28
CA GLY A 53 -14.21 -2.80 -17.88
C GLY A 53 -14.15 -3.00 -19.40
N TRP A 54 -13.06 -2.63 -20.06
CA TRP A 54 -12.97 -2.59 -21.52
C TRP A 54 -13.13 -3.96 -22.20
N MET A 55 -12.54 -5.03 -21.64
CA MET A 55 -12.62 -6.36 -22.27
C MET A 55 -14.06 -6.88 -22.38
N GLU A 56 -14.82 -6.83 -21.28
CA GLU A 56 -16.23 -7.23 -21.31
C GLU A 56 -17.09 -6.28 -22.15
N THR A 57 -16.78 -4.99 -22.14
CA THR A 57 -17.46 -4.00 -23.00
C THR A 57 -17.36 -4.39 -24.48
N ARG A 58 -16.17 -4.78 -24.95
CA ARG A 58 -15.96 -5.25 -26.33
C ARG A 58 -16.74 -6.54 -26.61
N LEU A 59 -16.68 -7.52 -25.71
CA LEU A 59 -17.42 -8.78 -25.85
C LEU A 59 -18.93 -8.55 -25.98
N GLN A 60 -19.51 -7.71 -25.10
CA GLN A 60 -20.94 -7.43 -25.08
C GLN A 60 -21.37 -6.60 -26.30
N SER A 61 -20.55 -5.64 -26.72
CA SER A 61 -20.81 -4.87 -27.95
C SER A 61 -20.78 -5.74 -29.20
N ARG A 62 -19.91 -6.76 -29.25
CA ARG A 62 -19.81 -7.68 -30.39
C ARG A 62 -20.97 -8.67 -30.44
N PHE A 63 -21.44 -9.10 -29.28
CA PHE A 63 -22.42 -10.17 -29.13
C PHE A 63 -23.65 -9.75 -28.31
N PRO A 64 -24.40 -8.71 -28.74
CA PRO A 64 -25.48 -8.10 -27.94
C PRO A 64 -26.66 -9.05 -27.64
N ASP A 65 -26.78 -10.15 -28.39
CA ASP A 65 -27.88 -11.12 -28.28
C ASP A 65 -27.48 -12.42 -27.57
N LEU A 66 -26.20 -12.59 -27.21
CA LEU A 66 -25.72 -13.81 -26.56
C LEU A 66 -25.95 -13.82 -25.05
N GLU A 67 -26.34 -12.72 -24.41
CA GLU A 67 -26.64 -12.69 -22.96
C GLU A 67 -25.49 -13.30 -22.12
N LEU A 68 -24.25 -12.95 -22.47
CA LEU A 68 -23.04 -13.46 -21.81
C LEU A 68 -22.92 -12.90 -20.39
N SER A 69 -22.45 -13.68 -19.43
CA SER A 69 -22.03 -13.15 -18.13
C SER A 69 -20.54 -13.39 -17.90
N VAL A 70 -19.86 -12.39 -17.33
CA VAL A 70 -18.43 -12.44 -17.07
C VAL A 70 -18.16 -12.23 -15.60
N ARG A 71 -17.29 -13.07 -15.02
CA ARG A 71 -16.87 -12.99 -13.62
C ARG A 71 -15.34 -13.12 -13.52
N SER A 72 -14.69 -12.11 -12.94
CA SER A 72 -13.25 -12.17 -12.68
C SER A 72 -13.00 -12.94 -11.39
N LEU A 73 -12.24 -14.02 -11.49
CA LEU A 73 -11.67 -14.81 -10.39
C LEU A 73 -10.15 -14.62 -10.33
N ALA A 74 -9.63 -13.55 -10.96
CA ALA A 74 -8.23 -13.20 -10.91
C ALA A 74 -7.85 -12.60 -9.54
N TYR A 75 -6.59 -12.76 -9.17
CA TYR A 75 -6.05 -12.28 -7.91
C TYR A 75 -4.58 -11.87 -8.08
N SER A 76 -4.19 -10.77 -7.43
CA SER A 76 -2.88 -10.14 -7.63
C SER A 76 -1.73 -11.13 -7.50
N ALA A 77 -0.77 -11.08 -8.42
CA ALA A 77 0.44 -11.89 -8.40
C ALA A 77 0.22 -13.42 -8.29
N ASP A 78 -0.96 -13.94 -8.62
CA ASP A 78 -1.18 -15.39 -8.72
C ASP A 78 -0.19 -16.00 -9.71
N ALA A 79 0.32 -17.18 -9.36
CA ALA A 79 1.11 -18.05 -10.21
C ALA A 79 0.49 -19.46 -10.23
N LEU A 80 0.87 -20.28 -11.19
CA LEU A 80 0.35 -21.65 -11.34
C LEU A 80 0.59 -22.53 -10.10
N ASP A 81 1.63 -22.28 -9.32
CA ASP A 81 2.02 -23.04 -8.13
C ASP A 81 1.78 -22.29 -6.81
N GLU A 82 1.49 -21.00 -6.86
CA GLU A 82 1.32 -20.18 -5.67
C GLU A 82 0.15 -19.20 -5.81
N GLN A 83 -0.90 -19.49 -5.03
CA GLN A 83 -2.11 -18.67 -4.90
C GLN A 83 -2.39 -18.49 -3.40
N LEU A 84 -2.03 -17.33 -2.84
CA LEU A 84 -2.25 -17.07 -1.42
C LEU A 84 -3.70 -16.64 -1.22
N ARG A 85 -4.39 -17.33 -0.32
CA ARG A 85 -5.77 -17.02 0.08
C ARG A 85 -5.92 -17.11 1.59
N VAL A 86 -6.83 -16.29 2.11
CA VAL A 86 -7.25 -16.37 3.51
C VAL A 86 -7.88 -17.75 3.75
N GLU A 87 -7.75 -18.25 4.98
CA GLU A 87 -8.36 -19.52 5.36
C GLU A 87 -9.86 -19.55 5.03
N GLY A 88 -10.34 -20.66 4.47
CA GLY A 88 -11.75 -20.85 4.15
C GLY A 88 -12.25 -20.14 2.88
N PHE A 89 -11.38 -19.41 2.16
CA PHE A 89 -11.75 -18.68 0.93
C PHE A 89 -12.36 -19.56 -0.18
N GLY A 90 -11.98 -20.84 -0.20
CA GLY A 90 -12.33 -21.78 -1.27
C GLY A 90 -11.24 -21.87 -2.34
N SER A 91 -11.22 -23.00 -3.03
CA SER A 91 -10.30 -23.30 -4.14
C SER A 91 -10.80 -22.70 -5.45
N GLN A 92 -9.90 -22.56 -6.42
CA GLN A 92 -10.24 -22.10 -7.77
C GLN A 92 -11.37 -22.94 -8.41
N ASP A 93 -11.39 -24.27 -8.18
CA ASP A 93 -12.43 -25.16 -8.73
C ASP A 93 -13.80 -24.92 -8.11
N GLU A 94 -13.85 -24.65 -6.79
CA GLU A 94 -15.10 -24.33 -6.10
C GLU A 94 -15.68 -23.01 -6.62
N TRP A 95 -14.82 -22.02 -6.89
CA TRP A 95 -15.24 -20.75 -7.49
C TRP A 95 -15.69 -20.89 -8.94
N LEU A 96 -14.96 -21.64 -9.76
CA LEU A 96 -15.36 -21.95 -11.14
C LEU A 96 -16.70 -22.68 -11.18
N SER A 97 -16.93 -23.62 -10.25
CA SER A 97 -18.22 -24.32 -10.09
C SER A 97 -19.33 -23.36 -9.64
N ARG A 98 -19.04 -22.44 -8.72
CA ARG A 98 -20.00 -21.45 -8.21
C ARG A 98 -20.53 -20.55 -9.33
N VAL A 99 -19.63 -20.06 -10.17
CA VAL A 99 -20.00 -19.23 -11.35
C VAL A 99 -20.43 -20.08 -12.55
N LYS A 100 -20.42 -21.41 -12.41
CA LYS A 100 -20.82 -22.38 -13.44
C LYS A 100 -20.10 -22.15 -14.78
N ALA A 101 -18.78 -21.98 -14.74
CA ALA A 101 -18.00 -21.57 -15.90
C ALA A 101 -18.21 -22.48 -17.12
N ASP A 102 -18.59 -21.88 -18.25
CA ASP A 102 -18.67 -22.51 -19.58
C ASP A 102 -17.43 -22.18 -20.43
N VAL A 103 -16.78 -21.05 -20.12
CA VAL A 103 -15.54 -20.58 -20.74
C VAL A 103 -14.59 -20.11 -19.64
N VAL A 104 -13.32 -20.49 -19.73
CA VAL A 104 -12.26 -20.05 -18.80
C VAL A 104 -11.18 -19.31 -19.58
N PHE A 105 -11.01 -18.03 -19.25
CA PHE A 105 -9.91 -17.20 -19.73
C PHE A 105 -8.79 -17.22 -18.69
N ALA A 106 -7.62 -17.74 -19.04
CA ALA A 106 -6.50 -17.94 -18.13
C ALA A 106 -5.29 -17.07 -18.49
N PHE A 107 -4.91 -16.17 -17.59
CA PHE A 107 -3.78 -15.24 -17.75
C PHE A 107 -2.65 -15.60 -16.78
N PHE A 108 -1.58 -16.20 -17.29
CA PHE A 108 -0.41 -16.62 -16.51
C PHE A 108 0.87 -16.31 -17.28
N GLY A 109 2.03 -16.55 -16.66
CA GLY A 109 3.34 -16.46 -17.32
C GLY A 109 4.15 -15.23 -16.91
N PHE A 110 3.53 -14.13 -16.45
CA PHE A 110 4.28 -12.94 -16.05
C PHE A 110 5.12 -13.22 -14.79
N ASN A 111 4.46 -13.70 -13.73
CA ASN A 111 5.11 -13.99 -12.45
C ASN A 111 6.13 -15.12 -12.60
N GLU A 112 5.80 -16.13 -13.39
CA GLU A 112 6.67 -17.27 -13.66
C GLU A 112 7.90 -16.88 -14.49
N SER A 113 7.81 -15.83 -15.33
CA SER A 113 8.92 -15.39 -16.19
C SER A 113 10.18 -14.96 -15.44
N PHE A 114 10.05 -14.60 -14.15
CA PHE A 114 11.18 -14.22 -13.31
C PHE A 114 12.11 -15.39 -12.96
N ALA A 115 11.67 -16.64 -13.15
CA ALA A 115 12.55 -17.81 -13.06
C ALA A 115 13.52 -17.93 -14.27
N GLY A 116 13.30 -17.14 -15.33
CA GLY A 116 14.10 -17.15 -16.55
C GLY A 116 14.06 -18.48 -17.28
N GLU A 117 15.05 -18.76 -18.12
CA GLU A 117 15.10 -20.01 -18.91
C GLU A 117 15.08 -21.28 -18.05
N LYS A 118 15.63 -21.22 -16.83
CA LYS A 118 15.68 -22.36 -15.91
C LYS A 118 14.29 -22.81 -15.44
N GLY A 119 13.30 -21.93 -15.44
CA GLY A 119 11.93 -22.23 -15.00
C GLY A 119 10.99 -22.70 -16.12
N LEU A 120 11.46 -22.75 -17.37
CA LEU A 120 10.59 -22.92 -18.53
C LEU A 120 9.92 -24.30 -18.59
N ASP A 121 10.68 -25.37 -18.33
CA ASP A 121 10.16 -26.75 -18.36
C ASP A 121 9.12 -26.98 -17.25
N ASP A 122 9.42 -26.51 -16.03
CA ASP A 122 8.50 -26.58 -14.90
C ASP A 122 7.21 -25.79 -15.19
N PHE A 123 7.33 -24.61 -15.80
CA PHE A 123 6.19 -23.79 -16.21
C PHE A 123 5.31 -24.51 -17.24
N LYS A 124 5.91 -25.05 -18.32
CA LYS A 124 5.17 -25.81 -19.35
C LYS A 124 4.41 -26.98 -18.72
N GLY A 125 5.07 -27.75 -17.85
CA GLY A 125 4.46 -28.87 -17.14
C GLY A 125 3.26 -28.47 -16.28
N ARG A 126 3.38 -27.38 -15.51
CA ARG A 126 2.30 -26.87 -14.66
C ARG A 126 1.14 -26.31 -15.48
N LEU A 127 1.43 -25.58 -16.55
CA LEU A 127 0.41 -25.00 -17.42
C LEU A 127 -0.37 -26.09 -18.16
N SER A 128 0.31 -27.10 -18.71
CA SER A 128 -0.33 -28.28 -19.30
C SER A 128 -1.18 -29.02 -18.27
N GLY A 129 -0.70 -29.15 -17.03
CA GLY A 129 -1.46 -29.69 -15.91
C GLY A 129 -2.75 -28.92 -15.62
N LEU A 130 -2.69 -27.58 -15.60
CA LEU A 130 -3.88 -26.72 -15.44
C LEU A 130 -4.87 -26.93 -16.59
N VAL A 131 -4.42 -26.85 -17.84
CA VAL A 131 -5.28 -27.01 -19.03
C VAL A 131 -5.98 -28.36 -19.01
N LYS A 132 -5.23 -29.43 -18.75
CA LYS A 132 -5.79 -30.78 -18.61
C LYS A 132 -6.86 -30.84 -17.52
N LYS A 133 -6.57 -30.30 -16.33
CA LYS A 133 -7.52 -30.29 -15.21
C LYS A 133 -8.80 -29.54 -15.56
N LEU A 134 -8.70 -28.39 -16.23
CA LEU A 134 -9.86 -27.61 -16.69
C LEU A 134 -10.67 -28.43 -17.71
N GLY A 135 -10.02 -29.08 -18.68
CA GLY A 135 -10.66 -29.91 -19.71
C GLY A 135 -11.32 -31.20 -19.19
N GLU A 136 -10.93 -31.68 -18.01
CA GLU A 136 -11.54 -32.84 -17.34
C GLU A 136 -12.66 -32.46 -16.36
N SER A 137 -12.80 -31.16 -16.05
CA SER A 137 -13.75 -30.65 -15.07
C SER A 137 -15.11 -30.31 -15.68
N LYS A 138 -16.18 -30.28 -14.87
CA LYS A 138 -17.55 -29.92 -15.31
C LYS A 138 -18.15 -28.87 -14.39
N TYR A 139 -17.61 -27.66 -14.44
CA TYR A 139 -18.00 -26.59 -13.53
C TYR A 139 -19.46 -26.15 -13.69
N ASN A 140 -20.01 -26.22 -14.91
CA ASN A 140 -21.43 -25.98 -15.18
C ASN A 140 -22.34 -27.19 -14.84
N GLY A 141 -21.77 -28.33 -14.47
CA GLY A 141 -22.47 -29.60 -14.20
C GLY A 141 -22.70 -30.50 -15.42
N GLU A 142 -22.40 -30.04 -16.63
CA GLU A 142 -22.76 -30.72 -17.88
C GLU A 142 -21.53 -31.06 -18.74
N SER A 143 -20.70 -30.05 -19.05
CA SER A 143 -19.59 -30.11 -20.00
C SER A 143 -18.32 -29.48 -19.43
N ALA A 144 -17.18 -29.80 -20.06
CA ALA A 144 -15.95 -29.07 -19.79
C ALA A 144 -16.01 -27.64 -20.35
N PRO A 145 -15.37 -26.66 -19.68
CA PRO A 145 -15.30 -25.31 -20.20
C PRO A 145 -14.40 -25.24 -21.44
N LYS A 146 -14.69 -24.29 -22.33
CA LYS A 146 -13.74 -23.88 -23.37
C LYS A 146 -12.60 -23.12 -22.69
N VAL A 147 -11.35 -23.54 -22.89
CA VAL A 147 -10.18 -22.91 -22.27
C VAL A 147 -9.49 -22.00 -23.29
N VAL A 148 -9.14 -20.80 -22.85
CA VAL A 148 -8.33 -19.84 -23.60
C VAL A 148 -7.14 -19.41 -22.75
N LEU A 149 -5.94 -19.54 -23.29
CA LEU A 149 -4.71 -19.07 -22.67
C LEU A 149 -4.33 -17.69 -23.22
N PHE A 150 -4.03 -16.75 -22.33
CA PHE A 150 -3.56 -15.41 -22.67
C PHE A 150 -2.12 -15.26 -22.20
N SER A 151 -1.22 -14.87 -23.10
CA SER A 151 0.16 -14.57 -22.71
C SER A 151 0.24 -13.31 -21.84
N PRO A 152 1.38 -13.05 -21.17
CA PRO A 152 1.63 -11.74 -20.59
C PRO A 152 1.70 -10.65 -21.65
N ILE A 153 1.48 -9.40 -21.24
CA ILE A 153 1.77 -8.22 -22.06
C ILE A 153 3.28 -7.93 -22.07
N ALA A 154 3.75 -7.15 -23.03
CA ALA A 154 5.09 -6.58 -23.00
C ALA A 154 5.23 -5.53 -21.87
N CYS A 155 6.48 -5.26 -21.50
CA CYS A 155 6.88 -4.16 -20.64
C CYS A 155 7.17 -2.91 -21.47
N GLU A 156 6.47 -1.82 -21.19
CA GLU A 156 6.67 -0.52 -21.84
C GLU A 156 7.91 0.20 -21.28
N ASN A 157 8.75 0.74 -22.16
CA ASN A 157 9.85 1.61 -21.75
C ASN A 157 9.30 3.04 -21.54
N LEU A 158 9.22 3.47 -20.28
CA LEU A 158 8.74 4.80 -19.92
C LEU A 158 9.82 5.90 -20.03
N HIS A 159 11.06 5.52 -20.34
CA HIS A 159 12.22 6.41 -20.34
C HIS A 159 12.44 7.16 -19.01
N ASP A 160 11.92 6.60 -17.91
CA ASP A 160 12.13 7.09 -16.56
C ASP A 160 13.35 6.37 -15.95
N PRO A 161 14.41 7.09 -15.54
CA PRO A 161 15.60 6.48 -14.92
C PRO A 161 15.30 5.79 -13.58
N ASN A 162 14.13 5.98 -13.00
CA ASN A 162 13.71 5.30 -11.76
C ASN A 162 13.06 3.93 -12.01
N LEU A 163 12.78 3.58 -13.26
CA LEU A 163 12.08 2.35 -13.63
C LEU A 163 12.93 1.48 -14.56
N PRO A 164 12.69 0.15 -14.61
CA PRO A 164 13.29 -0.71 -15.62
C PRO A 164 12.93 -0.27 -17.04
N ASP A 165 13.87 -0.37 -17.97
CA ASP A 165 13.69 -0.02 -19.39
C ASP A 165 12.92 -1.09 -20.21
N GLY A 166 12.54 -2.18 -19.55
CA GLY A 166 11.81 -3.31 -20.14
C GLY A 166 12.66 -4.29 -20.94
N VAL A 167 13.95 -4.04 -21.23
CA VAL A 167 14.76 -4.90 -22.12
C VAL A 167 14.88 -6.32 -21.57
N ALA A 168 15.35 -6.45 -20.32
CA ALA A 168 15.50 -7.75 -19.69
C ALA A 168 14.14 -8.44 -19.44
N SER A 169 13.11 -7.66 -19.09
CA SER A 169 11.76 -8.18 -18.85
C SER A 169 11.13 -8.72 -20.13
N ASN A 170 11.21 -7.97 -21.23
CA ASN A 170 10.66 -8.37 -22.53
C ASN A 170 11.35 -9.62 -23.08
N ALA A 171 12.66 -9.77 -22.89
CA ALA A 171 13.36 -10.99 -23.27
C ALA A 171 12.83 -12.24 -22.53
N ARG A 172 12.58 -12.11 -21.22
CA ARG A 172 12.00 -13.21 -20.42
C ARG A 172 10.53 -13.47 -20.78
N ILE A 173 9.73 -12.43 -20.96
CA ILE A 173 8.30 -12.58 -21.30
C ILE A 173 8.13 -13.24 -22.67
N ALA A 174 8.97 -12.91 -23.66
CA ALA A 174 8.90 -13.50 -24.99
C ALA A 174 9.06 -15.03 -24.96
N ILE A 175 10.05 -15.55 -24.22
CA ILE A 175 10.26 -17.01 -24.15
C ILE A 175 9.13 -17.74 -23.41
N TYR A 176 8.50 -17.11 -22.41
CA TYR A 176 7.33 -17.67 -21.73
C TYR A 176 6.08 -17.60 -22.61
N THR A 177 5.94 -16.56 -23.43
CA THR A 177 4.85 -16.44 -24.42
C THR A 177 4.90 -17.57 -25.44
N GLU A 178 6.08 -17.86 -26.01
CA GLU A 178 6.25 -19.01 -26.91
C GLU A 178 6.00 -20.35 -26.19
N ALA A 179 6.44 -20.49 -24.93
CA ALA A 179 6.14 -21.70 -24.16
C ALA A 179 4.64 -21.92 -23.91
N MET A 180 3.88 -20.85 -23.68
CA MET A 180 2.41 -20.94 -23.56
C MET A 180 1.75 -21.33 -24.88
N LYS A 181 2.25 -20.79 -25.99
CA LYS A 181 1.79 -21.13 -27.34
C LYS A 181 2.03 -22.61 -27.67
N ASP A 182 3.19 -23.15 -27.33
CA ASP A 182 3.50 -24.58 -27.47
C ASP A 182 2.50 -25.45 -26.69
N VAL A 183 2.30 -25.15 -25.40
CA VAL A 183 1.37 -25.89 -24.54
C VAL A 183 -0.06 -25.82 -25.07
N ALA A 184 -0.48 -24.65 -25.58
CA ALA A 184 -1.80 -24.48 -26.16
C ALA A 184 -1.99 -25.35 -27.41
N ALA A 185 -0.99 -25.37 -28.30
CA ALA A 185 -1.01 -26.19 -29.51
C ALA A 185 -1.00 -27.69 -29.19
N GLU A 186 -0.20 -28.12 -28.21
CA GLU A 186 -0.16 -29.52 -27.74
C GLU A 186 -1.48 -29.96 -27.08
N SER A 187 -2.19 -29.02 -26.45
CA SER A 187 -3.44 -29.29 -25.72
C SER A 187 -4.71 -29.00 -26.53
N ASP A 188 -4.58 -28.57 -27.79
CA ASP A 188 -5.68 -28.15 -28.67
C ASP A 188 -6.61 -27.09 -28.01
N VAL A 189 -6.02 -26.09 -27.36
CA VAL A 189 -6.74 -24.96 -26.76
C VAL A 189 -6.38 -23.64 -27.43
N VAL A 190 -7.29 -22.66 -27.34
CA VAL A 190 -7.09 -21.34 -27.96
C VAL A 190 -5.97 -20.60 -27.22
N PHE A 191 -5.06 -20.00 -27.97
CA PHE A 191 -4.01 -19.13 -27.45
C PHE A 191 -4.14 -17.72 -28.02
N VAL A 192 -4.05 -16.72 -27.13
CA VAL A 192 -4.06 -15.31 -27.46
C VAL A 192 -2.72 -14.70 -27.04
N ASP A 193 -1.93 -14.25 -28.03
CA ASP A 193 -0.70 -13.49 -27.81
C ASP A 193 -1.04 -12.03 -27.49
N LEU A 194 -0.72 -11.62 -26.27
CA LEU A 194 -0.80 -10.24 -25.80
C LEU A 194 0.55 -9.53 -25.85
N TYR A 195 1.67 -10.25 -25.93
CA TYR A 195 3.01 -9.70 -25.90
C TYR A 195 3.32 -8.90 -27.16
N ALA A 196 3.22 -9.54 -28.33
CA ALA A 196 3.53 -8.89 -29.60
C ALA A 196 2.67 -7.64 -29.90
N PRO A 197 1.32 -7.67 -29.75
CA PRO A 197 0.51 -6.50 -30.03
C PRO A 197 0.74 -5.35 -29.05
N THR A 198 0.96 -5.63 -27.76
CA THR A 198 1.26 -4.56 -26.79
C THR A 198 2.63 -3.95 -27.01
N LEU A 199 3.64 -4.75 -27.36
CA LEU A 199 4.95 -4.23 -27.73
C LEU A 199 4.86 -3.23 -28.90
N ALA A 200 4.14 -3.60 -29.97
CA ALA A 200 3.91 -2.73 -31.11
C ALA A 200 3.07 -1.48 -30.75
N ALA A 201 2.09 -1.63 -29.85
CA ALA A 201 1.31 -0.49 -29.37
C ALA A 201 2.17 0.52 -28.61
N TYR A 202 3.09 0.07 -27.76
CA TYR A 202 3.99 0.96 -27.02
C TYR A 202 4.94 1.73 -27.92
N GLU A 203 5.46 1.10 -28.99
CA GLU A 203 6.33 1.78 -29.96
C GLU A 203 5.64 2.91 -30.73
N SER A 204 4.31 2.83 -30.87
CA SER A 204 3.51 3.79 -31.63
C SER A 204 2.66 4.74 -30.77
N ALA A 205 2.60 4.51 -29.46
CA ALA A 205 1.80 5.32 -28.54
C ALA A 205 2.35 6.74 -28.41
N GLN A 206 1.46 7.73 -28.48
CA GLN A 206 1.82 9.15 -28.28
C GLN A 206 1.99 9.51 -26.80
N SER A 207 1.43 8.69 -25.91
CA SER A 207 1.49 8.85 -24.47
C SER A 207 1.61 7.49 -23.82
N PRO A 208 2.28 7.36 -22.66
CA PRO A 208 2.47 6.07 -22.03
C PRO A 208 1.15 5.34 -21.74
N LEU A 209 1.08 4.07 -22.09
CA LEU A 209 -0.09 3.20 -21.88
C LEU A 209 -0.08 2.51 -20.53
N THR A 210 1.06 2.46 -19.86
CA THR A 210 1.26 1.92 -18.51
C THR A 210 1.62 3.02 -17.51
N ILE A 211 1.48 2.71 -16.23
CA ILE A 211 1.86 3.62 -15.13
C ILE A 211 3.28 3.38 -14.61
N ASN A 212 3.87 2.21 -14.87
CA ASN A 212 5.17 1.78 -14.34
C ASN A 212 5.87 0.74 -15.24
N GLY A 213 5.47 0.64 -16.51
CA GLY A 213 5.98 -0.34 -17.48
C GLY A 213 5.13 -1.61 -17.60
N ILE A 214 4.39 -2.02 -16.56
CA ILE A 214 3.64 -3.29 -16.55
C ILE A 214 2.16 -3.17 -16.19
N HIS A 215 1.75 -2.13 -15.45
CA HIS A 215 0.36 -1.93 -15.08
C HIS A 215 -0.29 -0.92 -16.02
N LEU A 216 -1.31 -1.35 -16.75
CA LEU A 216 -1.99 -0.52 -17.74
C LEU A 216 -2.77 0.64 -17.11
N LYS A 217 -2.79 1.76 -17.82
CA LYS A 217 -3.81 2.82 -17.66
C LYS A 217 -5.10 2.40 -18.34
N SER A 218 -6.19 3.14 -18.11
CA SER A 218 -7.47 2.87 -18.77
C SER A 218 -7.37 2.79 -20.30
N GLU A 219 -6.62 3.70 -20.91
CA GLU A 219 -6.36 3.69 -22.35
C GLU A 219 -5.56 2.47 -22.80
N GLY A 220 -4.55 2.05 -22.02
CA GLY A 220 -3.82 0.81 -22.28
C GLY A 220 -4.73 -0.42 -22.19
N ASN A 221 -5.66 -0.45 -21.22
CA ASN A 221 -6.68 -1.50 -21.11
C ASN A 221 -7.66 -1.49 -22.29
N ARG A 222 -7.98 -0.32 -22.86
CA ARG A 222 -8.80 -0.21 -24.07
C ARG A 222 -8.10 -0.81 -25.29
N VAL A 223 -6.84 -0.44 -25.51
CA VAL A 223 -6.00 -0.98 -26.60
C VAL A 223 -5.83 -2.50 -26.45
N LEU A 224 -5.57 -2.98 -25.23
CA LEU A 224 -5.47 -4.41 -24.95
C LEU A 224 -6.78 -5.15 -25.24
N ALA A 225 -7.92 -4.57 -24.84
CA ALA A 225 -9.24 -5.16 -25.11
C ALA A 225 -9.56 -5.28 -26.61
N GLU A 226 -9.11 -4.31 -27.42
CA GLU A 226 -9.22 -4.38 -28.89
C GLU A 226 -8.35 -5.48 -29.47
N ALA A 227 -7.10 -5.62 -29.00
CA ALA A 227 -6.22 -6.70 -29.40
C ALA A 227 -6.80 -8.08 -29.04
N ILE A 228 -7.37 -8.23 -27.83
CA ILE A 228 -8.03 -9.44 -27.38
C ILE A 228 -9.23 -9.79 -28.28
N ASP A 229 -10.09 -8.82 -28.57
CA ASP A 229 -11.29 -9.01 -29.41
C ASP A 229 -10.91 -9.47 -30.82
N VAL A 230 -9.94 -8.80 -31.46
CA VAL A 230 -9.45 -9.17 -32.79
C VAL A 230 -8.81 -10.56 -32.80
N ALA A 231 -8.00 -10.88 -31.78
CA ALA A 231 -7.34 -12.19 -31.69
C ALA A 231 -8.34 -13.34 -31.52
N LEU A 232 -9.42 -13.13 -30.75
CA LEU A 232 -10.42 -14.16 -30.47
C LEU A 232 -11.43 -14.37 -31.60
N PHE A 233 -11.81 -13.30 -32.31
CA PHE A 233 -12.98 -13.32 -33.19
C PHE A 233 -12.73 -12.74 -34.59
N GLY A 234 -11.50 -12.31 -34.88
CA GLY A 234 -11.13 -11.62 -36.12
C GLY A 234 -11.63 -10.16 -36.15
N ASP A 235 -11.63 -9.58 -37.36
CA ASP A 235 -12.01 -8.19 -37.60
C ASP A 235 -13.26 -7.78 -36.82
N ALA A 236 -13.15 -6.69 -36.08
CA ALA A 236 -14.23 -6.21 -35.24
C ALA A 236 -15.13 -5.22 -35.99
N PRO A 237 -16.45 -5.27 -35.78
CA PRO A 237 -17.33 -4.23 -36.29
C PRO A 237 -16.99 -2.87 -35.67
N GLU A 238 -17.20 -1.81 -36.44
CA GLU A 238 -17.05 -0.44 -35.95
C GLU A 238 -18.10 -0.19 -34.86
N SER A 239 -17.65 0.30 -33.69
CA SER A 239 -18.50 0.54 -32.53
C SER A 239 -18.62 2.04 -32.25
N ASP A 240 -19.84 2.51 -32.00
CA ASP A 240 -20.07 3.88 -31.54
C ASP A 240 -19.49 4.10 -30.13
N ALA A 241 -18.72 5.18 -29.95
CA ALA A 241 -18.02 5.44 -28.70
C ALA A 241 -18.98 5.70 -27.52
N ALA A 242 -20.11 6.37 -27.76
CA ALA A 242 -21.10 6.63 -26.71
C ALA A 242 -21.83 5.34 -26.30
N ALA A 243 -22.11 4.45 -27.26
CA ALA A 243 -22.65 3.12 -26.98
C ALA A 243 -21.67 2.27 -26.16
N LEU A 244 -20.38 2.24 -26.53
CA LEU A 244 -19.36 1.54 -25.75
C LEU A 244 -19.26 2.07 -24.32
N GLU A 245 -19.29 3.39 -24.14
CA GLU A 245 -19.24 3.98 -22.79
C GLU A 245 -20.46 3.59 -21.96
N LYS A 246 -21.66 3.57 -22.56
CA LYS A 246 -22.88 3.12 -21.86
C LYS A 246 -22.78 1.66 -21.40
N ILE A 247 -22.27 0.78 -22.26
CA ILE A 247 -22.01 -0.62 -21.91
C ILE A 247 -20.96 -0.69 -20.80
N ARG A 248 -19.87 0.06 -20.92
CA ARG A 248 -18.76 0.07 -19.95
C ARG A 248 -19.22 0.50 -18.57
N GLN A 249 -20.06 1.52 -18.46
CA GLN A 249 -20.62 1.94 -17.17
C GLN A 249 -21.49 0.84 -16.53
N ALA A 250 -22.28 0.11 -17.32
CA ALA A 250 -23.04 -1.04 -16.81
C ALA A 250 -22.11 -2.20 -16.36
N VAL A 251 -21.00 -2.42 -17.08
CA VAL A 251 -19.96 -3.40 -16.70
C VAL A 251 -19.28 -3.01 -15.39
N LEU A 252 -18.90 -1.75 -15.23
CA LEU A 252 -18.26 -1.24 -14.01
C LEU A 252 -19.17 -1.34 -12.79
N ASP A 253 -20.46 -1.00 -12.95
CA ASP A 253 -21.49 -1.17 -11.92
C ASP A 253 -21.58 -2.64 -11.44
N LYS A 254 -21.60 -3.60 -12.37
CA LYS A 254 -21.53 -5.04 -12.02
C LYS A 254 -20.22 -5.42 -11.36
N ASN A 255 -19.09 -4.96 -11.90
CA ASN A 255 -17.76 -5.31 -11.41
C ASN A 255 -17.53 -4.85 -9.98
N PHE A 256 -18.10 -3.71 -9.57
CA PHE A 256 -18.07 -3.24 -8.19
C PHE A 256 -18.61 -4.31 -7.22
N TYR A 257 -19.85 -4.78 -7.42
CA TYR A 257 -20.45 -5.78 -6.53
C TYR A 257 -19.74 -7.14 -6.61
N TRP A 258 -19.32 -7.55 -7.80
CA TRP A 258 -18.61 -8.82 -7.96
C TRP A 258 -17.23 -8.80 -7.30
N PHE A 259 -16.48 -7.70 -7.44
CA PHE A 259 -15.17 -7.55 -6.82
C PHE A 259 -15.29 -7.63 -5.29
N HIS A 260 -16.21 -6.88 -4.68
CA HIS A 260 -16.43 -6.93 -3.23
C HIS A 260 -17.04 -8.25 -2.76
N ARG A 261 -17.68 -9.02 -3.66
CA ARG A 261 -18.08 -10.39 -3.37
C ARG A 261 -16.87 -11.33 -3.37
N TYR A 262 -16.07 -11.31 -4.43
CA TYR A 262 -14.99 -12.28 -4.63
C TYR A 262 -13.79 -11.98 -3.71
N GLN A 263 -13.43 -10.71 -3.54
CA GLN A 263 -12.38 -10.22 -2.66
C GLN A 263 -12.97 -9.34 -1.56
N THR A 264 -13.83 -9.94 -0.72
CA THR A 264 -14.38 -9.24 0.44
C THR A 264 -13.28 -8.73 1.36
N THR A 265 -13.47 -7.56 1.94
CA THR A 265 -12.69 -7.13 3.10
C THR A 265 -13.07 -7.97 4.32
N ASP A 266 -12.17 -8.06 5.28
CA ASP A 266 -12.32 -8.87 6.49
C ASP A 266 -12.57 -10.37 6.22
N GLY A 267 -11.88 -10.91 5.21
CA GLY A 267 -12.05 -12.29 4.76
C GLY A 267 -11.90 -13.36 5.86
N PHE A 268 -11.20 -13.08 6.96
CA PHE A 268 -11.04 -14.00 8.08
C PHE A 268 -12.29 -14.07 8.97
N ASN A 269 -13.08 -12.99 9.06
CA ASN A 269 -14.41 -13.00 9.68
C ASN A 269 -15.49 -13.56 8.74
N VAL A 270 -15.33 -13.42 7.42
CA VAL A 270 -16.27 -13.98 6.43
C VAL A 270 -16.04 -15.49 6.25
N HIS A 271 -14.80 -15.90 6.01
CA HIS A 271 -14.46 -17.26 5.59
C HIS A 271 -13.64 -18.05 6.61
N GLY A 272 -12.74 -17.37 7.33
CA GLY A 272 -11.72 -17.97 8.18
C GLY A 272 -12.19 -18.35 9.58
N GLY A 273 -11.24 -18.51 10.51
CA GLY A 273 -11.53 -18.99 11.86
C GLY A 273 -12.52 -18.13 12.65
N ARG A 274 -12.51 -16.79 12.44
CA ARG A 274 -13.44 -15.87 13.12
C ARG A 274 -14.87 -15.95 12.60
N SER A 275 -15.11 -16.59 11.45
CA SER A 275 -16.48 -16.82 10.96
C SER A 275 -17.30 -17.70 11.92
N ASN A 276 -16.63 -18.56 12.70
CA ASN A 276 -17.28 -19.55 13.56
C ASN A 276 -17.58 -19.03 14.98
N LEU A 277 -17.19 -17.79 15.29
CA LEU A 277 -17.49 -17.17 16.58
C LEU A 277 -19.00 -16.99 16.72
N ASN A 278 -19.52 -17.38 17.88
CA ASN A 278 -20.95 -17.42 18.18
C ASN A 278 -21.31 -16.38 19.24
N TYR A 279 -22.35 -15.58 18.96
CA TYR A 279 -22.89 -14.56 19.84
C TYR A 279 -24.40 -14.73 19.91
N ASN A 280 -24.92 -15.05 21.10
CA ASN A 280 -26.35 -15.28 21.32
C ASN A 280 -26.98 -16.29 20.34
N GLY A 281 -26.24 -17.33 19.93
CA GLY A 281 -26.73 -18.37 19.03
C GLY A 281 -26.51 -18.07 17.53
N VAL A 282 -26.01 -16.89 17.16
CA VAL A 282 -25.72 -16.50 15.77
C VAL A 282 -24.22 -16.41 15.56
N THR A 283 -23.71 -16.98 14.47
CA THR A 283 -22.29 -16.87 14.10
C THR A 283 -22.06 -15.80 13.05
N ASN A 284 -20.83 -15.27 12.99
CA ASN A 284 -20.40 -14.36 11.92
C ASN A 284 -20.69 -14.97 10.54
N ARG A 285 -20.40 -16.26 10.35
CA ARG A 285 -20.65 -16.99 9.09
C ARG A 285 -22.09 -16.89 8.61
N VAL A 286 -23.07 -17.10 9.50
CA VAL A 286 -24.50 -17.06 9.12
C VAL A 286 -24.89 -15.68 8.56
N VAL A 287 -24.41 -14.61 9.18
CA VAL A 287 -24.72 -13.24 8.76
C VAL A 287 -23.93 -12.85 7.51
N MET A 288 -22.63 -13.18 7.47
CA MET A 288 -21.76 -12.85 6.35
C MET A 288 -22.10 -13.64 5.09
N ASP A 289 -22.46 -14.92 5.20
CA ASP A 289 -22.93 -15.70 4.04
C ASP A 289 -24.17 -15.07 3.42
N ARG A 290 -25.10 -14.54 4.23
CA ARG A 290 -26.25 -13.77 3.73
C ARG A 290 -25.83 -12.49 3.02
N GLU A 291 -24.86 -11.76 3.56
CA GLU A 291 -24.34 -10.55 2.90
C GLU A 291 -23.64 -10.88 1.57
N MET A 292 -22.91 -12.00 1.52
CA MET A 292 -22.31 -12.52 0.29
C MET A 292 -23.37 -12.96 -0.74
N GLU A 293 -24.47 -13.58 -0.32
CA GLU A 293 -25.62 -13.88 -1.18
C GLU A 293 -26.24 -12.60 -1.78
N VAL A 294 -26.31 -11.52 -0.99
CA VAL A 294 -26.80 -10.22 -1.46
C VAL A 294 -25.87 -9.65 -2.53
N LEU A 295 -24.56 -9.57 -2.29
CA LEU A 295 -23.61 -9.03 -3.28
C LEU A 295 -23.60 -9.84 -4.58
N GLU A 296 -23.66 -11.17 -4.47
CA GLU A 296 -23.75 -12.06 -5.62
C GLU A 296 -25.05 -11.83 -6.42
N SER A 297 -26.18 -11.63 -5.73
CA SER A 297 -27.46 -11.29 -6.36
C SER A 297 -27.42 -9.90 -7.02
N MET A 298 -26.81 -8.91 -6.36
CA MET A 298 -26.65 -7.56 -6.93
C MET A 298 -25.84 -7.62 -8.23
N ALA A 299 -24.70 -8.33 -8.24
CA ALA A 299 -23.90 -8.51 -9.46
C ALA A 299 -24.70 -9.20 -10.58
N ALA A 300 -25.43 -10.28 -10.26
CA ALA A 300 -26.27 -10.99 -11.24
C ALA A 300 -27.39 -10.13 -11.84
N LEU A 301 -28.02 -9.27 -11.04
CA LEU A 301 -29.08 -8.36 -11.51
C LEU A 301 -28.58 -7.28 -12.49
N ARG A 302 -27.26 -7.04 -12.57
CA ARG A 302 -26.67 -6.12 -13.56
C ARG A 302 -26.35 -6.79 -14.89
N ASP A 303 -26.30 -8.12 -15.00
CA ASP A 303 -26.06 -8.76 -16.30
C ASP A 303 -27.15 -8.37 -17.33
N PRO A 304 -28.46 -8.38 -17.01
CA PRO A 304 -29.50 -7.86 -17.91
C PRO A 304 -29.35 -6.39 -18.28
N LYS A 305 -28.83 -5.54 -17.38
CA LYS A 305 -28.54 -4.13 -17.66
C LYS A 305 -27.44 -4.00 -18.71
N ILE A 306 -26.39 -4.80 -18.62
CA ILE A 306 -25.30 -4.85 -19.60
C ILE A 306 -25.85 -5.31 -20.96
N TRP A 307 -26.66 -6.36 -21.00
CA TRP A 307 -27.25 -6.86 -22.25
C TRP A 307 -28.21 -5.85 -22.89
N ALA A 308 -29.00 -5.15 -22.08
CA ALA A 308 -29.87 -4.09 -22.55
C ALA A 308 -29.05 -2.92 -23.12
N ALA A 309 -28.00 -2.48 -22.42
CA ALA A 309 -27.09 -1.44 -22.90
C ALA A 309 -26.44 -1.83 -24.24
N ALA A 310 -26.01 -3.08 -24.40
CA ALA A 310 -25.44 -3.61 -25.64
C ALA A 310 -26.43 -3.59 -26.82
N ARG A 311 -27.73 -3.71 -26.54
CA ARG A 311 -28.82 -3.56 -27.53
C ARG A 311 -29.33 -2.12 -27.67
N GLY A 312 -28.74 -1.16 -26.97
CA GLY A 312 -29.18 0.23 -26.97
C GLY A 312 -30.50 0.49 -26.23
N VAL A 313 -30.88 -0.40 -25.31
CA VAL A 313 -32.11 -0.33 -24.51
C VAL A 313 -31.78 0.12 -23.08
N ASP A 314 -32.64 0.95 -22.48
CA ASP A 314 -32.54 1.33 -21.07
C ASP A 314 -33.07 0.22 -20.17
N TYR A 315 -32.41 0.02 -19.02
CA TYR A 315 -32.78 -1.00 -18.05
C TYR A 315 -32.48 -0.50 -16.65
N GLU A 316 -33.51 -0.50 -15.80
CA GLU A 316 -33.40 -0.16 -14.39
C GLU A 316 -33.22 -1.43 -13.56
N VAL A 317 -32.25 -1.41 -12.65
CA VAL A 317 -31.97 -2.54 -11.77
C VAL A 317 -32.81 -2.42 -10.51
N ASP A 318 -33.44 -3.52 -10.11
CA ASP A 318 -34.28 -3.58 -8.91
C ASP A 318 -33.60 -4.40 -7.80
N ASP A 319 -32.89 -3.70 -6.93
CA ASP A 319 -32.19 -4.32 -5.79
C ASP A 319 -33.13 -4.85 -4.70
N THR A 320 -34.44 -4.58 -4.76
CA THR A 320 -35.40 -5.15 -3.81
C THR A 320 -35.57 -6.66 -3.98
N GLN A 321 -35.12 -7.22 -5.11
CA GLN A 321 -35.12 -8.65 -5.39
C GLN A 321 -33.99 -9.41 -4.70
N THR A 322 -33.03 -8.71 -4.10
CA THR A 322 -31.93 -9.34 -3.36
C THR A 322 -32.40 -9.83 -1.97
N PRO A 323 -31.76 -10.86 -1.39
CA PRO A 323 -32.12 -11.35 -0.07
C PRO A 323 -32.16 -10.26 1.02
N GLU A 324 -33.01 -10.45 2.03
CA GLU A 324 -33.04 -9.58 3.21
C GLU A 324 -31.78 -9.80 4.06
N LEU A 325 -31.21 -8.69 4.54
CA LEU A 325 -30.06 -8.70 5.44
C LEU A 325 -30.49 -9.15 6.83
N MET A 326 -29.63 -9.93 7.50
CA MET A 326 -29.88 -10.33 8.89
C MET A 326 -29.52 -9.20 9.87
N THR A 327 -30.18 -9.21 11.02
CA THR A 327 -29.88 -8.35 12.17
C THR A 327 -29.33 -9.19 13.32
N VAL A 328 -28.51 -8.57 14.18
CA VAL A 328 -27.91 -9.24 15.33
C VAL A 328 -28.26 -8.47 16.60
N GLU A 329 -28.53 -9.19 17.68
CA GLU A 329 -28.72 -8.59 19.01
C GLU A 329 -27.37 -8.35 19.68
N THR A 330 -27.21 -7.21 20.36
CA THR A 330 -25.96 -6.92 21.07
C THR A 330 -25.72 -7.89 22.21
N ASN A 331 -24.47 -8.33 22.38
CA ASN A 331 -24.04 -9.08 23.56
C ASN A 331 -23.38 -8.17 24.63
N LEU A 332 -23.26 -6.87 24.36
CA LEU A 332 -22.77 -5.85 25.29
C LEU A 332 -23.77 -4.70 25.38
N ARG A 333 -24.80 -4.89 26.22
CA ARG A 333 -25.82 -3.87 26.46
C ARG A 333 -25.24 -2.70 27.26
N GLY A 334 -25.44 -1.48 26.78
CA GLY A 334 -25.22 -0.25 27.52
C GLY A 334 -26.38 0.07 28.47
N LYS A 335 -26.34 1.26 29.08
CA LYS A 335 -27.25 1.68 30.14
C LYS A 335 -28.62 2.17 29.65
N ASN A 336 -28.73 2.54 28.38
CA ASN A 336 -29.97 3.06 27.82
C ASN A 336 -31.05 1.97 27.75
N PRO A 337 -32.36 2.33 27.75
CA PRO A 337 -33.45 1.36 27.70
C PRO A 337 -33.41 0.43 26.48
N ASP A 338 -32.94 0.93 25.33
CA ASP A 338 -32.74 0.16 24.10
C ASP A 338 -31.48 -0.72 24.13
N GLY A 339 -30.63 -0.57 25.14
CA GLY A 339 -29.36 -1.27 25.30
C GLY A 339 -28.17 -0.59 24.63
N SER A 340 -28.31 0.64 24.15
CA SER A 340 -27.19 1.45 23.63
C SER A 340 -26.31 2.03 24.74
N HIS A 341 -25.09 2.44 24.38
CA HIS A 341 -24.12 3.07 25.29
C HIS A 341 -24.27 4.60 25.28
N GLU A 342 -23.99 5.21 26.43
CA GLU A 342 -23.90 6.66 26.55
C GLU A 342 -22.49 7.12 26.17
N PHE A 343 -22.39 8.25 25.48
CA PHE A 343 -21.13 8.88 25.08
C PHE A 343 -21.04 10.27 25.69
N LEU A 344 -19.89 10.60 26.27
CA LEU A 344 -19.59 11.98 26.70
C LEU A 344 -19.38 12.85 25.45
N GLY A 345 -19.85 14.11 25.47
CA GLY A 345 -19.52 15.08 24.44
C GLY A 345 -18.02 15.39 24.42
N GLY A 346 -17.50 15.95 23.32
CA GLY A 346 -16.05 16.12 23.14
C GLY A 346 -15.38 16.97 24.24
N VAL A 347 -16.04 18.03 24.70
CA VAL A 347 -15.55 18.85 25.82
C VAL A 347 -15.70 18.14 27.16
N GLU A 348 -16.81 17.41 27.36
CA GLU A 348 -17.09 16.68 28.60
C GLU A 348 -16.10 15.53 28.82
N ALA A 349 -15.65 14.90 27.73
CA ALA A 349 -14.66 13.83 27.73
C ALA A 349 -13.27 14.27 28.22
N ILE A 350 -12.97 15.58 28.30
CA ILE A 350 -11.74 16.10 28.92
C ILE A 350 -11.78 15.96 30.44
N SER A 351 -12.95 16.07 31.08
CA SER A 351 -13.06 16.03 32.55
C SER A 351 -12.50 14.74 33.19
N PRO A 352 -12.68 13.53 32.62
CA PRO A 352 -12.04 12.32 33.13
C PRO A 352 -10.56 12.16 32.75
N MET A 353 -9.98 13.06 31.95
CA MET A 353 -8.56 13.05 31.57
C MET A 353 -7.67 13.67 32.65
N LYS A 354 -6.52 13.07 32.89
CA LYS A 354 -5.44 13.55 33.77
C LYS A 354 -4.18 13.68 32.92
N THR A 355 -3.63 14.88 32.84
CA THR A 355 -2.40 15.18 32.08
C THR A 355 -1.17 15.17 32.99
N ALA A 356 0.01 15.04 32.40
CA ALA A 356 1.29 15.28 33.08
C ALA A 356 1.39 16.72 33.62
N ASP A 357 2.23 16.91 34.62
CA ASP A 357 2.43 18.22 35.25
C ASP A 357 2.81 19.32 34.25
N GLY A 358 2.02 20.39 34.21
CA GLY A 358 2.21 21.54 33.33
C GLY A 358 1.66 21.39 31.92
N MET A 359 1.11 20.22 31.55
CA MET A 359 0.43 20.01 30.28
C MET A 359 -1.07 20.31 30.37
N GLN A 360 -1.64 20.82 29.28
CA GLN A 360 -3.06 21.12 29.14
C GLN A 360 -3.63 20.47 27.88
N ILE A 361 -4.85 19.92 27.98
CA ILE A 361 -5.62 19.41 26.84
C ILE A 361 -6.75 20.38 26.48
N ASN A 362 -6.98 20.56 25.18
CA ASN A 362 -8.21 21.14 24.64
C ASN A 362 -8.77 20.24 23.52
N LEU A 363 -10.08 20.35 23.28
CA LEU A 363 -10.73 19.75 22.12
C LEU A 363 -10.34 20.56 20.87
N PHE A 364 -9.86 19.89 19.83
CA PHE A 364 -9.58 20.52 18.53
C PHE A 364 -10.77 20.35 17.58
N ALA A 365 -11.28 19.12 17.45
CA ALA A 365 -12.43 18.78 16.60
C ALA A 365 -13.23 17.63 17.18
N SER A 366 -14.55 17.61 16.96
CA SER A 366 -15.43 16.49 17.32
C SER A 366 -16.52 16.30 16.29
N GLU A 367 -17.12 15.10 16.31
CA GLU A 367 -18.32 14.74 15.57
C GLU A 367 -19.48 15.74 15.73
N GLU A 368 -19.57 16.39 16.89
CA GLU A 368 -20.65 17.32 17.22
C GLU A 368 -20.63 18.56 16.31
N LYS A 369 -19.42 18.99 15.91
CA LYS A 369 -19.22 20.09 14.96
C LYS A 369 -19.07 19.58 13.53
N PHE A 370 -18.44 18.43 13.34
CA PHE A 370 -18.11 17.85 12.03
C PHE A 370 -18.59 16.40 11.96
N PRO A 371 -19.84 16.14 11.53
CA PRO A 371 -20.42 14.79 11.49
C PRO A 371 -19.65 13.78 10.64
N GLU A 372 -18.75 14.24 9.77
CA GLU A 372 -17.87 13.41 8.95
C GLU A 372 -16.73 12.77 9.77
N LEU A 373 -16.34 13.35 10.92
CA LEU A 373 -15.26 12.87 11.78
C LEU A 373 -15.75 11.69 12.64
N VAL A 374 -15.93 10.54 12.01
CA VAL A 374 -16.37 9.30 12.65
C VAL A 374 -15.25 8.29 12.64
N ASN A 375 -15.00 7.64 13.78
CA ASN A 375 -14.01 6.57 13.93
C ASN A 375 -12.66 6.95 13.28
N PRO A 376 -12.01 8.05 13.73
CA PRO A 376 -10.71 8.45 13.19
C PRO A 376 -9.68 7.31 13.36
N VAL A 377 -8.90 7.03 12.32
CA VAL A 377 -7.99 5.87 12.29
C VAL A 377 -6.52 6.29 12.32
N GLN A 378 -6.14 7.20 11.43
CA GLN A 378 -4.81 7.79 11.35
C GLN A 378 -4.98 9.27 11.04
N MET A 379 -4.04 10.11 11.45
CA MET A 379 -3.96 11.51 11.12
C MET A 379 -2.52 11.92 10.75
N ALA A 380 -2.39 12.98 9.97
CA ALA A 380 -1.09 13.57 9.66
C ALA A 380 -1.22 15.05 9.27
N PHE A 381 -0.19 15.85 9.50
CA PHE A 381 -0.13 17.25 9.06
C PHE A 381 0.52 17.39 7.68
N ASP A 382 -0.16 18.07 6.76
CA ASP A 382 0.37 18.36 5.42
C ASP A 382 1.44 19.47 5.42
N THR A 383 2.01 19.76 4.25
CA THR A 383 3.04 20.81 4.08
C THR A 383 2.49 22.24 4.25
N LYS A 384 1.17 22.41 4.29
CA LYS A 384 0.47 23.67 4.62
C LYS A 384 0.16 23.78 6.12
N GLY A 385 0.44 22.74 6.92
CA GLY A 385 0.19 22.68 8.34
C GLY A 385 -1.26 22.37 8.73
N ARG A 386 -2.04 21.81 7.81
CA ARG A 386 -3.44 21.41 8.03
C ARG A 386 -3.50 19.96 8.46
N LEU A 387 -4.45 19.62 9.33
CA LEU A 387 -4.57 18.26 9.85
C LEU A 387 -5.45 17.41 8.92
N PHE A 388 -4.90 16.32 8.40
CA PHE A 388 -5.66 15.30 7.66
C PHE A 388 -6.05 14.16 8.59
N VAL A 389 -7.24 13.58 8.39
CA VAL A 389 -7.74 12.44 9.20
C VAL A 389 -8.45 11.42 8.32
N CYS A 390 -8.07 10.15 8.41
CA CYS A 390 -8.85 9.03 7.88
C CYS A 390 -10.08 8.79 8.78
N ALA A 391 -11.28 8.90 8.22
CA ALA A 391 -12.54 8.66 8.91
C ALA A 391 -13.22 7.39 8.36
N TRP A 392 -13.60 6.48 9.27
CA TRP A 392 -14.11 5.15 8.93
C TRP A 392 -15.53 4.92 9.46
N GLU A 393 -16.48 5.58 8.82
CA GLU A 393 -17.91 5.51 9.13
C GLU A 393 -18.45 4.07 9.01
N THR A 394 -17.95 3.29 8.04
CA THR A 394 -18.42 1.92 7.79
C THR A 394 -17.78 0.86 8.69
N TYR A 395 -16.97 1.26 9.67
CA TYR A 395 -16.30 0.36 10.60
C TYR A 395 -17.26 -0.66 11.24
N PRO A 396 -16.83 -1.93 11.45
CA PRO A 396 -15.53 -2.50 11.09
C PRO A 396 -15.48 -3.15 9.70
N HIS A 397 -16.59 -3.09 8.97
CA HIS A 397 -16.79 -3.79 7.71
C HIS A 397 -17.97 -3.13 6.98
N TRP A 398 -17.80 -2.72 5.73
CA TRP A 398 -18.90 -2.19 4.92
C TRP A 398 -20.05 -3.20 4.80
N ARG A 399 -21.30 -2.72 4.81
CA ARG A 399 -22.50 -3.56 4.69
C ARG A 399 -23.10 -3.40 3.29
N PRO A 400 -23.42 -4.49 2.57
CA PRO A 400 -24.13 -4.38 1.31
C PRO A 400 -25.41 -3.55 1.45
N LYS A 401 -25.74 -2.78 0.41
CA LYS A 401 -26.84 -1.79 0.35
C LYS A 401 -26.61 -0.48 1.11
N ASP A 402 -25.61 -0.39 1.98
CA ASP A 402 -25.17 0.89 2.56
C ASP A 402 -24.20 1.59 1.60
N ALA A 403 -24.07 2.91 1.71
CA ALA A 403 -23.08 3.66 0.93
C ALA A 403 -21.66 3.29 1.37
N MET A 404 -20.77 3.03 0.41
CA MET A 404 -19.33 2.89 0.64
C MET A 404 -18.69 4.26 0.49
N ASN A 405 -18.65 5.01 1.59
CA ASN A 405 -18.30 6.43 1.56
C ASN A 405 -17.45 6.86 2.77
N ASP A 406 -16.47 6.04 3.12
CA ASP A 406 -15.42 6.45 4.07
C ASP A 406 -14.57 7.56 3.44
N LYS A 407 -13.90 8.36 4.28
CA LYS A 407 -13.38 9.66 3.86
C LYS A 407 -11.95 9.91 4.35
N LEU A 408 -11.26 10.77 3.60
CA LEU A 408 -10.08 11.50 4.07
C LEU A 408 -10.47 12.97 4.23
N LEU A 409 -10.35 13.48 5.45
CA LEU A 409 -10.81 14.82 5.85
C LEU A 409 -9.63 15.76 6.05
N ILE A 410 -9.86 17.06 5.85
CA ILE A 410 -8.95 18.15 6.23
C ILE A 410 -9.63 19.00 7.30
N LEU A 411 -9.00 19.15 8.45
CA LEU A 411 -9.43 20.02 9.54
C LEU A 411 -8.54 21.27 9.56
N LYS A 412 -9.17 22.44 9.49
CA LYS A 412 -8.48 23.74 9.44
C LYS A 412 -8.81 24.57 10.67
N ASP A 413 -7.79 25.09 11.34
CA ASP A 413 -7.90 26.16 12.33
C ASP A 413 -7.53 27.48 11.65
N ASN A 414 -8.54 28.27 11.28
CA ASN A 414 -8.35 29.47 10.46
C ASN A 414 -7.96 30.68 11.31
N ASN A 415 -8.17 30.60 12.63
CA ASN A 415 -7.96 31.71 13.54
C ASN A 415 -6.80 31.48 14.54
N ASN A 416 -6.22 30.27 14.53
CA ASN A 416 -5.14 29.79 15.40
C ASN A 416 -5.50 29.78 16.90
N ASP A 417 -6.76 29.53 17.25
CA ASP A 417 -7.21 29.42 18.64
C ASP A 417 -7.07 28.00 19.23
N GLY A 418 -6.60 27.04 18.41
CA GLY A 418 -6.46 25.65 18.78
C GLY A 418 -7.73 24.82 18.61
N GLN A 419 -8.72 25.31 17.87
CA GLN A 419 -9.93 24.59 17.48
C GLN A 419 -10.11 24.62 15.96
N ALA A 420 -10.54 23.50 15.38
CA ALA A 420 -10.86 23.46 13.97
C ALA A 420 -12.13 24.29 13.69
N ASP A 421 -12.05 25.19 12.73
CA ASP A 421 -13.13 26.04 12.22
C ASP A 421 -13.89 25.36 11.07
N GLU A 422 -13.19 24.56 10.27
CA GLU A 422 -13.69 23.98 9.02
C GLU A 422 -13.25 22.51 8.88
N CYS A 423 -14.13 21.70 8.32
CA CYS A 423 -13.85 20.33 7.88
C CYS A 423 -14.15 20.21 6.39
N VAL A 424 -13.15 19.83 5.60
CA VAL A 424 -13.27 19.59 4.16
C VAL A 424 -13.15 18.10 3.90
N THR A 425 -14.04 17.55 3.08
CA THR A 425 -13.86 16.20 2.54
C THR A 425 -12.90 16.29 1.35
N PHE A 426 -11.64 15.91 1.56
CA PHE A 426 -10.64 15.87 0.49
C PHE A 426 -10.91 14.72 -0.47
N ALA A 427 -11.13 13.53 0.08
CA ALA A 427 -11.50 12.35 -0.68
C ALA A 427 -12.69 11.62 -0.03
N ASP A 428 -13.63 11.19 -0.87
CA ASP A 428 -14.76 10.36 -0.52
C ASP A 428 -14.75 9.03 -1.32
N GLY A 429 -15.79 8.21 -1.18
CA GLY A 429 -15.87 6.92 -1.87
C GLY A 429 -14.69 5.99 -1.55
N LEU A 430 -14.09 6.10 -0.36
CA LEU A 430 -13.08 5.17 0.14
C LEU A 430 -13.77 3.98 0.84
N HIS A 431 -13.00 2.91 1.03
CA HIS A 431 -13.45 1.69 1.70
C HIS A 431 -12.44 1.26 2.75
N ASN A 432 -12.78 1.46 4.02
CA ASN A 432 -11.93 1.13 5.16
C ASN A 432 -10.51 1.75 5.03
N PRO A 433 -10.38 3.08 4.93
CA PRO A 433 -9.07 3.72 4.84
C PRO A 433 -8.31 3.60 6.18
N THR A 434 -7.28 2.76 6.21
CA THR A 434 -6.59 2.37 7.45
C THR A 434 -5.26 3.07 7.71
N GLY A 435 -4.82 3.92 6.77
CA GLY A 435 -3.62 4.73 6.94
C GLY A 435 -3.28 5.52 5.69
N PHE A 436 -2.43 6.53 5.83
CA PHE A 436 -2.00 7.36 4.71
C PHE A 436 -0.68 8.08 5.00
N GLU A 437 -0.02 8.59 3.95
CA GLU A 437 1.15 9.46 4.07
C GLU A 437 1.28 10.39 2.85
N PHE A 438 1.84 11.57 3.05
CA PHE A 438 2.06 12.55 1.98
C PHE A 438 3.30 12.23 1.16
N TRP A 439 3.20 12.36 -0.16
CA TRP A 439 4.33 12.17 -1.06
C TRP A 439 4.06 12.82 -2.41
N GLY A 440 5.08 13.41 -3.06
CA GLY A 440 5.03 13.82 -4.46
C GLY A 440 3.90 14.79 -4.82
N GLY A 441 3.52 15.70 -3.91
CA GLY A 441 2.44 16.67 -4.12
C GLY A 441 1.03 16.09 -3.99
N GLY A 442 0.89 14.92 -3.37
CA GLY A 442 -0.39 14.28 -3.07
C GLY A 442 -0.32 13.43 -1.80
N VAL A 443 -1.26 12.50 -1.67
CA VAL A 443 -1.37 11.59 -0.53
C VAL A 443 -1.50 10.15 -1.01
N ILE A 444 -0.76 9.25 -0.38
CA ILE A 444 -0.87 7.80 -0.58
C ILE A 444 -1.79 7.25 0.52
N VAL A 445 -2.90 6.63 0.15
CA VAL A 445 -3.94 6.14 1.08
C VAL A 445 -4.09 4.63 0.96
N ALA A 446 -4.12 3.94 2.09
CA ALA A 446 -4.42 2.52 2.19
C ALA A 446 -5.92 2.28 2.00
N MET A 447 -6.28 1.35 1.12
CA MET A 447 -7.65 0.89 0.90
C MET A 447 -7.56 -0.55 0.38
N ALA A 448 -7.25 -1.51 1.26
CA ALA A 448 -6.93 -2.88 0.86
C ALA A 448 -7.98 -3.47 -0.11
N PRO A 449 -7.57 -4.05 -1.26
CA PRO A 449 -6.22 -4.52 -1.58
C PRO A 449 -5.27 -3.47 -2.19
N ASP A 450 -5.59 -2.20 -2.08
CA ASP A 450 -4.93 -1.11 -2.80
C ASP A 450 -4.15 -0.14 -1.94
N LEU A 451 -3.10 0.43 -2.53
CA LEU A 451 -2.65 1.79 -2.20
C LEU A 451 -3.04 2.74 -3.34
N LEU A 452 -3.72 3.83 -2.98
CA LEU A 452 -4.14 4.88 -3.88
C LEU A 452 -3.23 6.09 -3.73
N PHE A 453 -2.79 6.68 -4.84
CA PHE A 453 -2.28 8.05 -4.89
C PHE A 453 -3.43 8.98 -5.23
N LEU A 454 -3.69 9.95 -4.36
CA LEU A 454 -4.72 10.96 -4.49
C LEU A 454 -4.08 12.35 -4.54
N GLN A 455 -4.50 13.21 -5.46
CA GLN A 455 -3.93 14.54 -5.62
C GLN A 455 -5.00 15.57 -6.03
N ASP A 456 -4.92 16.73 -5.41
CA ASP A 456 -5.57 17.99 -5.81
C ASP A 456 -4.61 18.74 -6.74
N THR A 457 -5.09 19.12 -7.93
CA THR A 457 -4.30 19.76 -8.98
C THR A 457 -4.68 21.21 -9.23
N ASP A 458 -5.80 21.69 -8.69
CA ASP A 458 -6.30 23.05 -8.89
C ASP A 458 -6.40 23.89 -7.61
N GLY A 459 -6.19 23.27 -6.45
CA GLY A 459 -6.14 23.91 -5.14
C GLY A 459 -7.50 24.10 -4.48
N ASP A 460 -8.55 23.41 -4.93
CA ASP A 460 -9.90 23.47 -4.34
C ASP A 460 -10.11 22.54 -3.13
N ASP A 461 -9.04 21.85 -2.70
CA ASP A 461 -9.03 20.86 -1.63
C ASP A 461 -9.85 19.60 -1.93
N LYS A 462 -9.97 19.20 -3.19
CA LYS A 462 -10.57 17.93 -3.62
C LYS A 462 -9.66 17.14 -4.54
N VAL A 463 -9.89 15.82 -4.55
CA VAL A 463 -9.14 14.91 -5.42
C VAL A 463 -9.54 15.07 -6.88
N ASP A 464 -8.57 15.46 -7.71
CA ASP A 464 -8.65 15.44 -9.17
C ASP A 464 -8.07 14.15 -9.76
N VAL A 465 -7.02 13.63 -9.13
CA VAL A 465 -6.28 12.45 -9.59
C VAL A 465 -6.44 11.32 -8.58
N ARG A 466 -7.02 10.20 -9.02
CA ARG A 466 -7.07 8.94 -8.27
C ARG A 466 -6.33 7.85 -9.04
N LYS A 467 -5.21 7.36 -8.50
CA LYS A 467 -4.37 6.34 -9.15
C LYS A 467 -4.06 5.18 -8.22
N ARG A 468 -4.34 3.95 -8.66
CA ARG A 468 -3.92 2.72 -7.98
C ARG A 468 -2.42 2.48 -8.20
N ILE A 469 -1.60 2.79 -7.21
CA ILE A 469 -0.13 2.68 -7.29
C ILE A 469 0.42 1.37 -6.72
N LEU A 470 -0.34 0.66 -5.88
CA LEU A 470 0.01 -0.68 -5.45
C LEU A 470 -1.28 -1.50 -5.33
N HIS A 471 -1.21 -2.79 -5.66
CA HIS A 471 -2.35 -3.72 -5.61
C HIS A 471 -1.87 -5.08 -5.10
N GLY A 472 -2.76 -5.81 -4.44
CA GLY A 472 -2.46 -7.14 -3.88
C GLY A 472 -2.14 -7.15 -2.39
N LEU A 473 -2.36 -6.03 -1.69
CA LEU A 473 -2.42 -6.04 -0.23
C LEU A 473 -3.56 -6.96 0.20
N SER A 474 -3.30 -7.81 1.19
CA SER A 474 -4.35 -8.68 1.70
C SER A 474 -5.43 -7.88 2.42
N SER A 475 -6.69 -8.19 2.13
CA SER A 475 -7.87 -7.66 2.80
C SER A 475 -8.41 -8.62 3.90
N GLY A 476 -7.58 -9.56 4.34
CA GLY A 476 -8.00 -10.69 5.18
C GLY A 476 -8.53 -10.32 6.55
N ASP A 477 -8.11 -9.21 7.16
CA ASP A 477 -8.67 -8.73 8.42
C ASP A 477 -8.51 -7.22 8.52
N THR A 478 -9.59 -6.51 8.80
CA THR A 478 -9.62 -5.04 8.73
C THR A 478 -8.89 -4.36 9.90
N HIS A 479 -8.59 -5.06 10.99
CA HIS A 479 -7.75 -4.55 12.08
C HIS A 479 -6.26 -4.79 11.85
N HIS A 480 -5.94 -5.87 11.14
CA HIS A 480 -4.56 -6.30 10.90
C HIS A 480 -4.02 -5.84 9.53
N THR A 481 -4.78 -5.03 8.78
CA THR A 481 -4.41 -4.57 7.44
C THR A 481 -3.40 -3.42 7.47
N ALA A 482 -2.99 -2.93 6.29
CA ALA A 482 -1.99 -1.89 6.13
C ALA A 482 -2.24 -0.69 7.05
N ASN A 483 -1.33 -0.44 7.99
CA ASN A 483 -1.43 0.63 9.00
C ASN A 483 -0.04 1.20 9.34
N SER A 484 0.03 2.16 10.26
CA SER A 484 1.28 2.79 10.73
C SER A 484 2.12 3.38 9.59
N PHE A 485 1.47 4.18 8.74
CA PHE A 485 2.13 4.76 7.58
C PHE A 485 3.16 5.81 8.03
N VAL A 486 4.40 5.66 7.57
CA VAL A 486 5.48 6.59 7.86
C VAL A 486 6.55 6.54 6.76
N LEU A 487 7.05 7.70 6.34
CA LEU A 487 8.31 7.77 5.55
C LEU A 487 9.54 7.62 6.45
N ASP A 488 10.55 6.88 5.98
CA ASP A 488 11.90 7.01 6.53
C ASP A 488 12.57 8.32 6.10
N PRO A 489 13.70 8.72 6.70
CA PRO A 489 14.40 9.94 6.31
C PRO A 489 14.80 9.96 4.82
N GLY A 490 14.97 8.79 4.21
CA GLY A 490 15.31 8.58 2.80
C GLY A 490 14.11 8.55 1.85
N GLY A 491 12.88 8.79 2.34
CA GLY A 491 11.67 8.92 1.54
C GLY A 491 11.01 7.63 1.06
N ALA A 492 11.40 6.46 1.61
CA ALA A 492 10.65 5.23 1.41
C ALA A 492 9.47 5.18 2.40
N LEU A 493 8.32 4.72 1.92
CA LEU A 493 7.10 4.54 2.70
C LEU A 493 7.10 3.19 3.41
N TYR A 494 6.77 3.18 4.69
CA TYR A 494 6.62 1.98 5.50
C TYR A 494 5.17 1.84 5.96
N PHE A 495 4.69 0.60 6.01
CA PHE A 495 3.39 0.26 6.57
C PHE A 495 3.37 -1.21 7.03
N GLY A 496 2.60 -1.48 8.08
CA GLY A 496 2.53 -2.79 8.73
C GLY A 496 1.29 -3.60 8.34
N GLU A 497 1.43 -4.93 8.29
CA GLU A 497 0.32 -5.89 8.26
C GLU A 497 0.54 -6.99 9.31
N GLY A 498 -0.53 -7.52 9.87
CA GLY A 498 -0.53 -8.54 10.92
C GLY A 498 -0.78 -9.97 10.43
N VAL A 499 -1.14 -10.84 11.35
CA VAL A 499 -1.60 -12.21 11.03
C VAL A 499 -2.87 -12.21 10.15
N PHE A 500 -3.19 -13.38 9.60
CA PHE A 500 -4.27 -13.66 8.64
C PHE A 500 -4.00 -13.15 7.22
N HIS A 501 -3.00 -12.29 7.05
CA HIS A 501 -2.71 -11.64 5.78
C HIS A 501 -1.96 -12.54 4.80
N ARG A 502 -2.35 -12.44 3.53
CA ARG A 502 -1.91 -13.27 2.39
C ARG A 502 -1.54 -12.36 1.22
N THR A 503 -0.67 -11.40 1.49
CA THR A 503 -0.32 -10.33 0.56
C THR A 503 0.57 -10.86 -0.56
N GLN A 504 0.22 -10.48 -1.78
CA GLN A 504 0.94 -10.87 -3.00
C GLN A 504 0.85 -9.73 -4.01
N ILE A 505 1.94 -8.98 -4.15
CA ILE A 505 2.04 -7.73 -4.91
C ILE A 505 2.86 -7.97 -6.16
N GLU A 506 2.38 -7.55 -7.32
CA GLU A 506 3.14 -7.58 -8.56
C GLU A 506 3.84 -6.23 -8.80
N THR A 507 5.13 -6.28 -9.12
CA THR A 507 5.95 -5.08 -9.36
C THR A 507 6.72 -5.20 -10.67
N PRO A 508 7.29 -4.11 -11.23
CA PRO A 508 8.19 -4.19 -12.38
C PRO A 508 9.42 -5.10 -12.15
N TYR A 509 9.71 -5.43 -10.88
CA TYR A 509 10.82 -6.27 -10.45
C TYR A 509 10.40 -7.70 -10.11
N GLY A 510 9.10 -8.03 -10.23
CA GLY A 510 8.54 -9.35 -9.96
C GLY A 510 7.55 -9.37 -8.79
N PRO A 511 6.97 -10.55 -8.52
CA PRO A 511 6.03 -10.72 -7.42
C PRO A 511 6.75 -10.66 -6.07
N VAL A 512 6.16 -9.94 -5.11
CA VAL A 512 6.60 -9.89 -3.71
C VAL A 512 5.48 -10.43 -2.83
N ARG A 513 5.77 -11.45 -2.03
CA ARG A 513 4.77 -12.20 -1.26
C ARG A 513 5.10 -12.26 0.21
N ASN A 514 4.05 -12.26 1.01
CA ASN A 514 4.15 -12.49 2.44
C ASN A 514 2.94 -13.29 2.96
N ARG A 515 3.21 -14.16 3.92
CA ARG A 515 2.18 -14.80 4.76
C ARG A 515 2.40 -14.31 6.18
N ASP A 516 1.36 -13.74 6.78
CA ASP A 516 1.27 -13.31 8.18
C ASP A 516 2.41 -12.38 8.64
N GLY A 517 2.09 -11.16 9.07
CA GLY A 517 3.04 -10.30 9.76
C GLY A 517 4.17 -9.78 8.85
N CYS A 518 4.14 -8.49 8.51
CA CYS A 518 5.23 -7.83 7.81
C CYS A 518 5.21 -6.33 8.05
N ILE A 519 6.39 -5.72 8.10
CA ILE A 519 6.53 -4.30 7.75
C ILE A 519 7.01 -4.26 6.30
N TRP A 520 6.21 -3.62 5.46
CA TRP A 520 6.54 -3.35 4.07
C TRP A 520 7.37 -2.08 3.97
N ARG A 521 8.27 -2.03 2.98
CA ARG A 521 8.96 -0.83 2.54
C ARG A 521 8.70 -0.63 1.06
N PHE A 522 8.08 0.48 0.70
CA PHE A 522 7.73 0.85 -0.67
C PHE A 522 8.45 2.14 -1.04
N GLU A 523 9.17 2.13 -2.17
CA GLU A 523 9.78 3.33 -2.73
C GLU A 523 8.87 3.89 -3.84
N PRO A 524 8.07 4.96 -3.60
CA PRO A 524 7.06 5.38 -4.57
C PRO A 524 7.65 5.87 -5.90
N ARG A 525 8.89 6.37 -5.86
CA ARG A 525 9.62 6.84 -7.04
C ARG A 525 10.08 5.68 -7.95
N THR A 526 10.54 4.57 -7.37
CA THR A 526 11.16 3.46 -8.12
C THR A 526 10.25 2.24 -8.26
N TRP A 527 9.13 2.22 -7.53
CA TRP A 527 8.17 1.11 -7.43
C TRP A 527 8.75 -0.17 -6.82
N LYS A 528 9.88 -0.07 -6.13
CA LYS A 528 10.45 -1.19 -5.38
C LYS A 528 9.63 -1.42 -4.10
N VAL A 529 9.29 -2.68 -3.86
CA VAL A 529 8.60 -3.14 -2.65
C VAL A 529 9.46 -4.22 -2.01
N ASP A 530 9.83 -4.01 -0.75
CA ASP A 530 10.61 -4.94 0.05
C ASP A 530 9.80 -5.40 1.27
N ARG A 531 10.00 -6.66 1.69
CA ARG A 531 9.64 -7.11 3.04
C ARG A 531 10.71 -6.60 4.00
N PHE A 532 10.55 -5.36 4.48
CA PHE A 532 11.53 -4.75 5.38
C PHE A 532 11.73 -5.55 6.65
N VAL A 533 10.63 -5.97 7.30
CA VAL A 533 10.67 -6.93 8.40
C VAL A 533 9.68 -8.05 8.12
N SER A 534 10.18 -9.28 7.99
CA SER A 534 9.37 -10.50 7.91
C SER A 534 9.44 -11.23 9.25
N TYR A 535 8.50 -10.94 10.14
CA TYR A 535 8.46 -11.48 11.50
C TYR A 535 7.02 -11.90 11.86
N GLY A 536 6.87 -12.79 12.84
CA GLY A 536 5.58 -13.28 13.32
C GLY A 536 4.80 -12.24 14.14
N PHE A 537 4.64 -11.02 13.61
CA PHE A 537 3.82 -9.99 14.22
C PHE A 537 2.38 -10.45 14.32
N ALA A 538 1.74 -10.19 15.47
CA ALA A 538 0.30 -10.26 15.55
C ALA A 538 -0.32 -9.13 14.73
N ASN A 539 0.07 -7.87 15.00
CA ASN A 539 -0.42 -6.70 14.29
C ASN A 539 0.45 -5.45 14.57
N PRO A 540 1.40 -5.07 13.71
CA PRO A 540 2.37 -4.01 14.03
C PRO A 540 1.80 -2.60 13.80
N HIS A 541 1.23 -2.03 14.87
CA HIS A 541 0.47 -0.76 14.94
C HIS A 541 1.30 0.47 15.35
N GLY A 542 2.62 0.35 15.48
CA GLY A 542 3.47 1.52 15.72
C GLY A 542 4.76 1.43 14.93
N HIS A 543 5.13 2.52 14.24
CA HIS A 543 6.42 2.66 13.59
C HIS A 543 6.83 4.13 13.53
N VAL A 544 7.98 4.47 14.12
CA VAL A 544 8.49 5.85 14.16
C VAL A 544 10.02 5.88 14.07
N TYR A 545 10.57 6.99 13.56
CA TYR A 545 12.01 7.21 13.41
C TYR A 545 12.51 8.34 14.31
N ASP A 546 13.68 8.15 14.93
CA ASP A 546 14.37 9.24 15.63
C ASP A 546 15.09 10.22 14.68
N ASP A 547 15.72 11.24 15.28
CA ASP A 547 16.48 12.27 14.57
C ASP A 547 17.64 11.71 13.71
N TRP A 548 18.13 10.50 14.01
CA TRP A 548 19.22 9.84 13.30
C TRP A 548 18.74 8.69 12.42
N GLY A 549 17.42 8.56 12.25
CA GLY A 549 16.77 7.56 11.42
C GLY A 549 16.73 6.16 12.01
N GLN A 550 16.89 5.97 13.32
CA GLN A 550 16.67 4.67 13.97
C GLN A 550 15.17 4.42 14.10
N GLY A 551 14.68 3.25 13.66
CA GLY A 551 13.26 2.92 13.68
C GLY A 551 12.83 2.10 14.90
N PHE A 552 11.66 2.41 15.44
CA PHE A 552 11.06 1.71 16.56
C PHE A 552 9.70 1.18 16.18
N ILE A 553 9.49 -0.13 16.37
CA ILE A 553 8.27 -0.84 15.97
C ILE A 553 7.55 -1.37 17.21
N HIS A 554 6.22 -1.26 17.24
CA HIS A 554 5.37 -1.89 18.25
C HIS A 554 4.43 -2.92 17.62
N ASP A 555 4.50 -4.17 18.09
CA ASP A 555 3.46 -5.16 17.78
C ASP A 555 2.23 -4.86 18.64
N GLY A 556 1.21 -4.25 18.05
CA GLY A 556 0.06 -3.65 18.72
C GLY A 556 -0.71 -4.60 19.62
N THR A 557 -0.90 -5.86 19.23
CA THR A 557 -1.65 -6.81 20.08
C THR A 557 -0.94 -7.07 21.41
N GLY A 558 0.38 -7.22 21.35
CA GLY A 558 1.22 -7.45 22.52
C GLY A 558 1.69 -6.17 23.20
N ALA A 559 1.70 -5.05 22.48
CA ALA A 559 2.51 -3.85 22.70
C ALA A 559 4.01 -4.18 22.84
N ASP A 560 4.52 -5.13 22.06
CA ASP A 560 5.93 -5.54 22.11
C ASP A 560 6.82 -4.51 21.41
N PRO A 561 7.79 -3.87 22.10
CA PRO A 561 8.59 -2.78 21.53
C PRO A 561 9.92 -3.30 20.98
N TYR A 562 10.25 -2.94 19.74
CA TYR A 562 11.42 -3.42 19.01
C TYR A 562 12.23 -2.30 18.36
N HIS A 563 13.56 -2.50 18.25
CA HIS A 563 14.43 -1.71 17.38
C HIS A 563 14.50 -2.39 16.02
N ASP A 564 14.06 -1.70 14.97
CA ASP A 564 13.86 -2.27 13.62
C ASP A 564 15.13 -2.88 13.01
N ALA A 565 16.29 -2.28 13.26
CA ALA A 565 17.57 -2.69 12.70
C ALA A 565 18.00 -4.09 13.17
N LEU A 566 17.43 -4.60 14.27
CA LEU A 566 17.76 -5.94 14.78
C LEU A 566 17.27 -7.07 13.86
N PHE A 567 16.25 -6.84 13.05
CA PHE A 567 15.50 -7.91 12.38
C PHE A 567 14.88 -7.45 11.06
N SER A 568 15.55 -6.50 10.41
CA SER A 568 15.22 -5.98 9.08
C SER A 568 16.30 -6.32 8.03
N GLY A 569 17.09 -7.36 8.31
CA GLY A 569 17.92 -8.01 7.30
C GLY A 569 17.07 -8.80 6.30
N VAL A 570 17.67 -9.25 5.19
CA VAL A 570 16.96 -10.12 4.25
C VAL A 570 16.72 -11.48 4.88
N ILE A 571 15.51 -11.99 4.69
CA ILE A 571 15.18 -13.39 4.91
C ILE A 571 14.26 -13.89 3.80
N ASP A 572 14.62 -15.01 3.16
CA ASP A 572 13.86 -15.51 2.01
C ASP A 572 12.43 -15.93 2.40
N TYR A 573 11.46 -15.56 1.58
CA TYR A 573 10.08 -16.01 1.75
C TYR A 573 10.02 -17.56 1.58
N PRO A 574 9.27 -18.29 2.43
CA PRO A 574 8.34 -17.83 3.47
C PRO A 574 8.93 -17.77 4.88
N LYS A 575 10.26 -17.81 5.03
CA LYS A 575 10.91 -17.78 6.35
C LYS A 575 10.67 -16.45 7.06
N LYS A 576 10.73 -16.50 8.39
CA LYS A 576 10.48 -15.39 9.31
C LYS A 576 11.66 -15.26 10.27
N HIS A 577 12.00 -14.03 10.62
CA HIS A 577 12.99 -13.74 11.64
C HIS A 577 12.59 -14.38 12.97
N ARG A 578 13.58 -14.74 13.78
CA ARG A 578 13.33 -15.13 15.17
C ARG A 578 13.00 -13.89 16.02
N ARG A 579 12.50 -14.09 17.24
CA ARG A 579 12.11 -12.97 18.12
C ARG A 579 13.33 -12.15 18.56
N PRO A 580 13.44 -10.85 18.20
CA PRO A 580 14.52 -9.99 18.65
C PRO A 580 14.37 -9.60 20.13
N PRO A 581 15.44 -9.13 20.78
CA PRO A 581 15.35 -8.50 22.11
C PRO A 581 14.37 -7.33 22.11
N PHE A 582 13.58 -7.19 23.19
CA PHE A 582 12.71 -6.04 23.39
C PHE A 582 13.52 -4.81 23.82
N LEU A 583 13.05 -3.61 23.44
CA LEU A 583 13.61 -2.35 23.93
C LEU A 583 13.49 -2.22 25.46
N TYR A 584 12.31 -2.53 25.99
CA TYR A 584 11.99 -2.43 27.42
C TYR A 584 10.87 -3.37 27.81
N ASN A 585 10.65 -3.51 29.13
CA ASN A 585 9.52 -4.26 29.67
C ASN A 585 8.23 -3.44 29.54
N LYS A 586 7.38 -3.81 28.58
CA LYS A 586 6.06 -3.22 28.40
C LYS A 586 5.15 -3.39 29.63
N ARG A 587 4.31 -2.38 29.88
CA ARG A 587 3.33 -2.37 30.98
C ARG A 587 1.90 -2.65 30.52
N THR A 588 1.56 -2.25 29.30
CA THR A 588 0.18 -2.22 28.79
C THR A 588 0.04 -3.01 27.48
N ARG A 589 -1.21 -3.25 27.07
CA ARG A 589 -1.60 -3.75 25.74
C ARG A 589 -3.09 -3.45 25.50
N PRO A 590 -3.54 -3.24 24.26
CA PRO A 590 -2.75 -3.14 23.02
C PRO A 590 -2.21 -1.72 22.78
N CYS A 591 -1.21 -1.60 21.89
CA CYS A 591 -0.66 -0.33 21.40
C CYS A 591 -1.21 -0.03 19.99
N PRO A 592 -1.99 1.05 19.80
CA PRO A 592 -2.57 1.41 18.50
C PRO A 592 -1.70 2.38 17.68
N ALA A 593 -0.82 3.17 18.32
CA ALA A 593 0.09 4.09 17.65
C ALA A 593 1.27 4.50 18.55
N THR A 594 2.32 5.03 17.92
CA THR A 594 3.52 5.55 18.56
C THR A 594 4.06 6.80 17.87
N GLU A 595 4.74 7.67 18.62
CA GLU A 595 5.38 8.89 18.11
C GLU A 595 6.62 9.23 18.94
N ILE A 596 7.54 10.05 18.42
CA ILE A 596 8.64 10.64 19.17
C ILE A 596 8.34 12.11 19.45
N LEU A 597 8.42 12.49 20.72
CA LEU A 597 8.25 13.88 21.13
C LEU A 597 9.49 14.70 20.75
N SER A 598 9.40 15.46 19.65
CA SER A 598 10.44 16.38 19.16
C SER A 598 9.84 17.78 18.95
N SER A 599 9.88 18.61 20.00
CA SER A 599 9.39 19.99 19.97
C SER A 599 9.82 20.79 21.19
N ARG A 600 10.44 21.95 20.94
CA ARG A 600 10.85 22.89 21.99
C ARG A 600 9.69 23.55 22.75
N HIS A 601 8.45 23.37 22.29
CA HIS A 601 7.26 23.75 23.06
C HIS A 601 7.19 22.97 24.39
N PHE A 602 7.71 21.74 24.43
CA PHE A 602 7.78 20.93 25.63
C PHE A 602 9.14 21.08 26.34
N PRO A 603 9.25 20.71 27.64
CA PRO A 603 10.51 20.67 28.37
C PRO A 603 11.60 19.81 27.72
N GLU A 604 12.86 20.09 28.07
CA GLU A 604 14.03 19.34 27.59
C GLU A 604 13.96 17.85 27.97
N ALA A 605 13.45 17.54 29.16
CA ALA A 605 13.25 16.17 29.63
C ALA A 605 12.22 15.35 28.81
N ASN A 606 11.46 16.00 27.93
CA ASN A 606 10.51 15.35 27.05
C ASN A 606 11.09 15.05 25.66
N GLN A 607 12.19 15.70 25.26
CA GLN A 607 12.72 15.60 23.89
C GLN A 607 13.30 14.21 23.63
N GLY A 608 12.90 13.60 22.50
CA GLY A 608 13.33 12.27 22.11
C GLY A 608 12.62 11.13 22.84
N ASN A 609 11.63 11.43 23.68
CA ASN A 609 10.86 10.39 24.35
C ASN A 609 9.90 9.71 23.38
N LEU A 610 9.84 8.39 23.48
CA LEU A 610 8.90 7.56 22.76
C LEU A 610 7.55 7.59 23.45
N LEU A 611 6.53 8.00 22.70
CA LEU A 611 5.14 8.02 23.10
C LEU A 611 4.45 6.73 22.65
N VAL A 612 3.65 6.14 23.53
CA VAL A 612 2.99 4.85 23.27
C VAL A 612 1.55 4.93 23.73
N GLU A 613 0.62 4.84 22.79
CA GLU A 613 -0.80 4.83 23.11
C GLU A 613 -1.25 3.47 23.66
N ASN A 614 -2.35 3.49 24.41
CA ASN A 614 -3.03 2.27 24.81
C ASN A 614 -4.53 2.52 25.00
N VAL A 615 -5.35 1.53 24.64
CA VAL A 615 -6.82 1.63 24.57
C VAL A 615 -7.58 0.71 25.54
N ILE A 616 -6.89 -0.21 26.24
CA ILE A 616 -7.51 -1.15 27.19
C ILE A 616 -6.79 -1.13 28.54
N GLY A 617 -7.54 -0.95 29.62
CA GLY A 617 -6.98 -0.88 30.97
C GLY A 617 -6.42 0.51 31.28
N PHE A 618 -5.24 0.84 30.73
CA PHE A 618 -4.70 2.20 30.73
C PHE A 618 -5.13 2.90 29.43
N GLN A 619 -6.09 3.83 29.48
CA GLN A 619 -6.56 4.50 28.27
C GLN A 619 -5.89 5.87 28.16
N GLY A 620 -4.85 6.00 27.35
CA GLY A 620 -4.02 7.20 27.30
C GLY A 620 -2.69 7.03 26.57
N ILE A 621 -1.80 7.98 26.81
CA ILE A 621 -0.50 8.10 26.13
C ILE A 621 0.62 7.95 27.17
N LEU A 622 1.35 6.85 27.10
CA LEU A 622 2.56 6.59 27.90
C LEU A 622 3.77 7.31 27.30
N GLN A 623 4.80 7.47 28.12
CA GLN A 623 6.04 8.12 27.73
C GLN A 623 7.25 7.31 28.23
N TYR A 624 8.20 7.06 27.34
CA TYR A 624 9.43 6.34 27.61
C TYR A 624 10.65 7.18 27.21
N ASN A 625 11.55 7.43 28.15
CA ASN A 625 12.86 8.00 27.86
C ASN A 625 13.73 6.93 27.20
N LEU A 626 14.12 7.14 25.95
CA LEU A 626 14.98 6.23 25.19
C LEU A 626 16.45 6.48 25.52
N LEU A 627 17.16 5.41 25.87
CA LEU A 627 18.55 5.45 26.31
C LEU A 627 19.38 4.50 25.46
N ASP A 628 20.61 4.90 25.11
CA ASP A 628 21.55 4.02 24.42
C ASP A 628 21.89 2.80 25.29
N LYS A 629 21.87 1.60 24.68
CA LYS A 629 22.30 0.35 25.32
C LYS A 629 23.03 -0.53 24.31
N GLY A 630 24.36 -0.48 24.34
CA GLY A 630 25.18 -1.24 23.40
C GLY A 630 24.90 -0.85 21.95
N ALA A 631 24.66 -1.84 21.09
CA ALA A 631 24.30 -1.62 19.69
C ALA A 631 22.87 -1.09 19.48
N SER A 632 21.99 -1.23 20.46
CA SER A 632 20.57 -0.87 20.39
C SER A 632 20.22 0.18 21.46
N PHE A 633 18.99 0.10 21.98
CA PHE A 633 18.39 1.04 22.91
C PHE A 633 17.68 0.31 24.06
N THR A 634 17.38 1.06 25.12
CA THR A 634 16.40 0.68 26.13
C THR A 634 15.47 1.83 26.47
N GLY A 635 14.35 1.55 27.14
CA GLY A 635 13.36 2.57 27.50
C GLY A 635 13.08 2.59 29.01
N GLN A 636 13.02 3.79 29.58
CA GLN A 636 12.57 4.03 30.95
C GLN A 636 11.20 4.70 30.93
N GLU A 637 10.17 4.05 31.47
CA GLU A 637 8.85 4.67 31.65
C GLU A 637 8.98 5.88 32.58
N ILE A 638 8.44 7.02 32.15
CA ILE A 638 8.32 8.23 32.95
C ILE A 638 6.84 8.62 33.06
N GLU A 639 6.56 9.80 33.61
CA GLU A 639 5.18 10.28 33.72
C GLU A 639 4.47 10.25 32.35
N PRO A 640 3.30 9.59 32.22
CA PRO A 640 2.54 9.54 30.98
C PRO A 640 2.05 10.94 30.61
N ILE A 641 1.91 11.21 29.30
CA ILE A 641 1.37 12.48 28.81
C ILE A 641 -0.05 12.70 29.34
N MET A 642 -0.88 11.65 29.28
CA MET A 642 -2.23 11.68 29.82
C MET A 642 -2.83 10.28 30.05
N GLN A 643 -3.85 10.19 30.92
CA GLN A 643 -4.74 9.04 31.06
C GLN A 643 -6.21 9.48 31.25
N SER A 644 -7.17 8.77 30.67
CA SER A 644 -8.62 8.98 30.89
C SER A 644 -9.25 7.84 31.70
N ASP A 645 -10.22 8.19 32.55
CA ASP A 645 -11.11 7.25 33.24
C ASP A 645 -12.40 6.92 32.43
N ASP A 646 -12.66 7.60 31.30
CA ASP A 646 -13.74 7.24 30.38
C ASP A 646 -13.43 5.90 29.71
N ARG A 647 -14.33 4.92 29.83
CA ARG A 647 -14.17 3.58 29.23
C ARG A 647 -14.39 3.54 27.73
N SER A 648 -15.00 4.56 27.13
CA SER A 648 -15.18 4.66 25.68
C SER A 648 -14.01 5.37 24.99
N PHE A 649 -13.16 6.10 25.74
CA PHE A 649 -11.99 6.79 25.21
C PHE A 649 -10.97 5.83 24.59
N ARG A 650 -10.59 6.07 23.34
CA ARG A 650 -9.69 5.22 22.55
C ARG A 650 -8.70 6.11 21.78
N PRO A 651 -7.55 6.45 22.38
CA PRO A 651 -6.49 7.12 21.62
C PRO A 651 -5.93 6.13 20.61
N VAL A 652 -5.90 6.49 19.32
CA VAL A 652 -5.55 5.55 18.23
C VAL A 652 -4.53 6.09 17.24
N ASP A 653 -4.22 7.38 17.28
CA ASP A 653 -3.08 7.96 16.57
C ASP A 653 -2.67 9.32 17.14
N LEU A 654 -1.40 9.70 16.99
CA LEU A 654 -0.80 10.93 17.53
C LEU A 654 0.34 11.47 16.65
N GLU A 655 0.47 12.80 16.53
CA GLU A 655 1.56 13.45 15.80
C GLU A 655 1.92 14.82 16.40
N MET A 656 3.20 15.21 16.30
CA MET A 656 3.67 16.56 16.59
C MET A 656 3.26 17.57 15.50
N ALA A 657 2.49 18.59 15.90
CA ALA A 657 1.96 19.62 15.03
C ALA A 657 3.01 20.68 14.59
N PRO A 658 2.77 21.44 13.51
CA PRO A 658 3.65 22.54 13.06
C PRO A 658 3.92 23.64 14.09
N ASP A 659 2.99 23.86 15.03
CA ASP A 659 3.15 24.82 16.13
C ASP A 659 3.85 24.21 17.36
N GLY A 660 4.32 22.97 17.23
CA GLY A 660 5.05 22.24 18.27
C GLY A 660 4.18 21.61 19.35
N SER A 661 2.86 21.72 19.31
CA SER A 661 1.97 20.98 20.21
C SER A 661 1.78 19.53 19.76
N LEU A 662 1.27 18.66 20.65
CA LEU A 662 1.00 17.26 20.33
C LEU A 662 -0.49 17.09 20.09
N TYR A 663 -0.88 16.48 18.97
CA TYR A 663 -2.26 16.12 18.68
C TYR A 663 -2.46 14.62 18.87
N PHE A 664 -3.68 14.21 19.18
CA PHE A 664 -4.07 12.80 19.14
C PHE A 664 -5.56 12.63 18.78
N THR A 665 -5.89 11.51 18.16
CA THR A 665 -7.27 11.15 17.80
C THR A 665 -7.91 10.31 18.90
N ASP A 666 -9.22 10.43 19.07
CA ASP A 666 -10.03 9.57 19.93
C ASP A 666 -11.11 8.90 19.08
N TRP A 667 -10.97 7.59 18.88
CA TRP A 667 -11.95 6.77 18.17
C TRP A 667 -13.31 6.78 18.90
N GLN A 668 -13.32 6.92 20.23
CA GLN A 668 -14.50 6.88 21.09
C GLN A 668 -15.45 5.69 20.80
N ASN A 669 -15.05 4.48 21.19
CA ASN A 669 -15.85 3.28 20.91
C ASN A 669 -15.87 2.27 22.07
N PRO A 670 -17.04 1.87 22.58
CA PRO A 670 -17.16 0.82 23.59
C PRO A 670 -16.79 -0.57 23.02
N ILE A 671 -16.96 -0.79 21.71
CA ILE A 671 -16.73 -2.08 21.03
C ILE A 671 -15.58 -1.98 20.01
N ILE A 672 -14.38 -2.39 20.43
CA ILE A 672 -13.17 -2.37 19.59
C ILE A 672 -12.64 -3.76 19.23
N GLY A 673 -13.23 -4.86 19.72
CA GLY A 673 -12.73 -6.22 19.47
C GLY A 673 -13.60 -7.00 18.48
N HIS A 674 -12.99 -7.77 17.57
CA HIS A 674 -13.71 -8.70 16.67
C HIS A 674 -13.94 -10.09 17.26
N MET A 675 -13.27 -10.42 18.37
CA MET A 675 -13.43 -11.74 19.00
C MET A 675 -14.56 -11.75 20.04
N GLN A 676 -14.78 -10.63 20.72
CA GLN A 676 -15.69 -10.51 21.85
C GLN A 676 -17.11 -10.14 21.44
N HIS A 677 -17.29 -9.54 20.26
CA HIS A 677 -18.55 -8.99 19.79
C HIS A 677 -18.75 -9.26 18.30
N HIS A 678 -19.98 -9.55 17.89
CA HIS A 678 -20.33 -9.79 16.49
C HIS A 678 -19.97 -8.55 15.63
N ILE A 679 -19.53 -8.75 14.39
CA ILE A 679 -19.14 -7.65 13.48
C ILE A 679 -20.32 -6.73 13.08
N ARG A 680 -21.54 -7.24 13.20
CA ARG A 680 -22.83 -6.52 13.07
C ARG A 680 -23.52 -6.20 14.39
N ASP A 681 -22.79 -6.21 15.52
CA ASP A 681 -23.36 -5.76 16.79
C ASP A 681 -23.85 -4.30 16.65
N PRO A 682 -25.12 -4.00 17.00
CA PRO A 682 -25.70 -2.67 16.80
C PRO A 682 -25.06 -1.58 17.69
N ASN A 683 -24.27 -1.96 18.71
CA ASN A 683 -23.55 -1.03 19.57
C ASN A 683 -22.12 -0.72 19.09
N ARG A 684 -21.71 -1.20 17.90
CA ARG A 684 -20.47 -0.73 17.27
C ARG A 684 -20.69 0.70 16.79
N ASP A 685 -19.86 1.62 17.30
CA ASP A 685 -20.03 3.03 17.00
C ASP A 685 -19.83 3.38 15.52
N LYS A 686 -20.67 4.30 15.03
CA LYS A 686 -20.67 4.82 13.65
C LYS A 686 -20.92 6.32 13.60
N THR A 687 -20.73 7.03 14.70
CA THR A 687 -21.16 8.44 14.82
C THR A 687 -20.20 9.33 15.59
N HIS A 688 -19.22 8.78 16.32
CA HIS A 688 -18.33 9.56 17.19
C HIS A 688 -16.87 9.52 16.72
N GLY A 689 -16.14 10.59 17.02
CA GLY A 689 -14.73 10.73 16.71
C GLY A 689 -14.21 12.12 17.07
N ARG A 690 -13.08 12.19 17.76
CA ARG A 690 -12.48 13.47 18.16
C ARG A 690 -11.02 13.59 17.79
N VAL A 691 -10.56 14.82 17.76
CA VAL A 691 -9.15 15.19 17.83
C VAL A 691 -8.95 16.10 19.03
N TYR A 692 -7.94 15.80 19.84
CA TYR A 692 -7.50 16.61 20.96
C TYR A 692 -6.09 17.13 20.73
N ARG A 693 -5.76 18.20 21.47
CA ARG A 693 -4.48 18.87 21.43
C ARG A 693 -3.91 19.01 22.83
N VAL A 694 -2.62 18.71 22.99
CA VAL A 694 -1.82 18.85 24.22
C VAL A 694 -0.81 19.98 24.05
N THR A 695 -0.80 20.91 25.00
CA THR A 695 0.15 22.04 25.06
C THR A 695 0.87 22.11 26.42
N TYR A 696 1.94 22.90 26.52
CA TYR A 696 2.65 23.23 27.75
C TYR A 696 2.62 24.76 27.98
N PRO A 697 1.55 25.33 28.57
CA PRO A 697 1.26 26.77 28.51
C PRO A 697 2.33 27.73 29.06
N SER A 698 3.25 27.24 29.90
CA SER A 698 4.36 28.06 30.39
C SER A 698 5.51 28.25 29.38
N ARG A 699 5.41 27.60 28.21
CA ARG A 699 6.36 27.70 27.09
C ARG A 699 5.62 28.16 25.83
N PRO A 700 6.25 29.00 24.99
CA PRO A 700 5.60 29.48 23.78
C PRO A 700 5.36 28.34 22.79
N LEU A 701 4.27 28.42 22.04
CA LEU A 701 4.12 27.64 20.82
C LEU A 701 5.18 28.05 19.79
N LEU A 702 5.53 27.13 18.91
CA LEU A 702 6.41 27.40 17.79
C LEU A 702 5.66 28.20 16.74
N GLN A 703 6.41 29.00 15.97
CA GLN A 703 5.88 29.58 14.74
C GLN A 703 6.01 28.52 13.64
N PRO A 704 4.90 28.08 13.01
CA PRO A 704 4.98 27.11 11.92
C PRO A 704 5.93 27.59 10.81
N ALA A 705 6.83 26.70 10.39
CA ALA A 705 7.72 26.98 9.27
C ALA A 705 6.90 27.08 7.96
N LYS A 706 7.27 28.02 7.08
CA LYS A 706 6.70 28.08 5.73
C LYS A 706 7.33 26.98 4.87
N ILE A 707 6.56 25.95 4.56
CA ILE A 707 6.99 24.81 3.73
C ILE A 707 6.31 24.90 2.35
N ASP A 708 4.97 24.84 2.31
CA ASP A 708 4.22 25.01 1.07
C ASP A 708 4.60 26.29 0.33
N GLY A 709 4.94 26.13 -0.96
CA GLY A 709 5.34 27.22 -1.84
C GLY A 709 6.68 27.89 -1.50
N ALA A 710 7.47 27.35 -0.56
CA ALA A 710 8.84 27.80 -0.32
C ALA A 710 9.76 27.35 -1.47
N SER A 711 10.83 28.13 -1.71
CA SER A 711 11.85 27.73 -2.68
C SER A 711 12.66 26.52 -2.20
N ILE A 712 13.26 25.77 -3.12
CA ILE A 712 14.13 24.62 -2.79
C ILE A 712 15.21 25.03 -1.77
N VAL A 713 15.81 26.21 -1.90
CA VAL A 713 16.85 26.69 -0.98
C VAL A 713 16.29 26.95 0.42
N GLU A 714 15.10 27.55 0.54
CA GLU A 714 14.43 27.76 1.83
C GLU A 714 14.07 26.41 2.48
N LEU A 715 13.59 25.44 1.70
CA LEU A 715 13.28 24.08 2.18
C LEU A 715 14.52 23.35 2.70
N LEU A 716 15.66 23.47 2.01
CA LEU A 716 16.92 22.89 2.46
C LEU A 716 17.41 23.53 3.77
N GLU A 717 17.20 24.83 3.98
CA GLU A 717 17.51 25.48 5.27
C GLU A 717 16.64 24.97 6.42
N LEU A 718 15.40 24.55 6.16
CA LEU A 718 14.55 23.92 7.17
C LEU A 718 15.07 22.55 7.64
N LEU A 719 15.98 21.91 6.90
CA LEU A 719 16.62 20.66 7.33
C LEU A 719 17.55 20.85 8.54
N LYS A 720 17.87 22.10 8.93
CA LYS A 720 18.60 22.42 10.16
C LYS A 720 17.69 22.59 11.39
N SER A 721 16.36 22.50 11.20
CA SER A 721 15.39 22.68 12.28
C SER A 721 15.57 21.60 13.34
N PRO A 722 15.50 21.91 14.65
CA PRO A 722 15.57 20.89 15.69
C PRO A 722 14.32 19.99 15.70
N GLU A 723 13.16 20.52 15.32
CA GLU A 723 11.91 19.77 15.22
C GLU A 723 11.93 18.77 14.04
N TYR A 724 11.86 17.48 14.36
CA TYR A 724 11.86 16.40 13.36
C TYR A 724 10.76 16.58 12.30
N ARG A 725 9.51 16.84 12.73
CA ARG A 725 8.37 16.99 11.81
C ARG A 725 8.48 18.20 10.87
N THR A 726 9.33 19.20 11.18
CA THR A 726 9.66 20.27 10.23
C THR A 726 10.55 19.76 9.11
N ARG A 727 11.63 19.04 9.44
CA ARG A 727 12.54 18.42 8.45
C ARG A 727 11.81 17.38 7.61
N TYR A 728 10.93 16.61 8.25
CA TYR A 728 10.06 15.60 7.63
C TYR A 728 9.20 16.18 6.51
N ARG A 729 8.38 17.20 6.83
CA ARG A 729 7.51 17.87 5.86
C ARG A 729 8.29 18.63 4.78
N ALA A 730 9.46 19.20 5.11
CA ALA A 730 10.33 19.82 4.10
C ALA A 730 10.82 18.81 3.06
N LYS A 731 11.15 17.57 3.46
CA LYS A 731 11.51 16.49 2.52
C LYS A 731 10.33 16.00 1.70
N ILE A 732 9.12 15.95 2.28
CA ILE A 732 7.88 15.66 1.53
C ILE A 732 7.68 16.72 0.44
N GLU A 733 7.79 18.00 0.77
CA GLU A 733 7.65 19.11 -0.19
C GLU A 733 8.72 19.05 -1.29
N LEU A 734 9.97 18.74 -0.94
CA LEU A 734 11.05 18.54 -1.91
C LEU A 734 10.76 17.39 -2.88
N SER A 735 10.04 16.35 -2.44
CA SER A 735 9.75 15.16 -3.26
C SER A 735 8.91 15.45 -4.51
N GLU A 736 8.12 16.54 -4.49
CA GLU A 736 7.31 17.04 -5.60
C GLU A 736 8.16 17.78 -6.67
N ARG A 737 9.33 18.28 -6.28
CA ARG A 737 10.16 19.13 -7.14
C ARG A 737 10.99 18.31 -8.14
N PRO A 738 11.37 18.87 -9.29
CA PRO A 738 12.24 18.19 -10.25
C PRO A 738 13.55 17.73 -9.59
N THR A 739 13.86 16.44 -9.69
CA THR A 739 15.05 15.84 -9.07
C THR A 739 16.35 16.56 -9.43
N SER A 740 16.52 16.99 -10.68
CA SER A 740 17.73 17.72 -11.10
C SER A 740 17.92 19.03 -10.35
N ASP A 741 16.83 19.77 -10.09
CA ASP A 741 16.87 21.06 -9.42
C ASP A 741 17.14 20.91 -7.93
N VAL A 742 16.49 19.92 -7.29
CA VAL A 742 16.72 19.61 -5.88
C VAL A 742 18.17 19.20 -5.66
N VAL A 743 18.67 18.22 -6.42
CA VAL A 743 20.04 17.72 -6.28
C VAL A 743 21.07 18.83 -6.48
N ALA A 744 20.90 19.68 -7.51
CA ALA A 744 21.81 20.79 -7.76
C ALA A 744 21.80 21.85 -6.64
N ALA A 745 20.65 22.08 -6.00
CA ALA A 745 20.55 22.97 -4.85
C ALA A 745 21.15 22.32 -3.59
N THR A 746 20.91 21.04 -3.35
CA THR A 746 21.45 20.27 -2.23
C THR A 746 22.97 20.24 -2.25
N GLU A 747 23.58 20.06 -3.43
CA GLU A 747 25.05 20.12 -3.59
C GLU A 747 25.62 21.46 -3.10
N LYS A 748 25.01 22.58 -3.54
CA LYS A 748 25.43 23.94 -3.13
C LYS A 748 25.18 24.18 -1.64
N TRP A 749 24.06 23.70 -1.13
CA TRP A 749 23.69 23.82 0.28
C TRP A 749 24.69 23.10 1.19
N ILE A 750 25.02 21.84 0.88
CA ILE A 750 26.03 21.05 1.61
C ILE A 750 27.39 21.77 1.60
N ALA A 751 27.82 22.29 0.45
CA ALA A 751 29.07 23.02 0.32
C ALA A 751 29.11 24.33 1.13
N GLY A 752 27.94 24.89 1.48
CA GLY A 752 27.78 26.10 2.27
C GLY A 752 27.57 25.87 3.77
N LEU A 753 27.54 24.62 4.24
CA LEU A 753 27.35 24.31 5.66
C LEU A 753 28.53 24.82 6.51
N ASP A 754 28.23 25.34 7.70
CA ASP A 754 29.24 25.73 8.68
C ASP A 754 29.85 24.48 9.31
N THR A 755 31.08 24.15 8.91
CA THR A 755 31.83 22.99 9.43
C THR A 755 32.14 23.06 10.93
N SER A 756 31.94 24.22 11.56
CA SER A 756 32.15 24.43 13.00
C SER A 756 30.87 24.34 13.82
N ALA A 757 29.70 24.20 13.18
CA ALA A 757 28.43 24.06 13.87
C ALA A 757 28.32 22.70 14.58
N ASP A 758 27.72 22.68 15.78
CA ASP A 758 27.57 21.46 16.58
C ASP A 758 26.77 20.36 15.85
N ASN A 759 25.83 20.75 14.98
CA ASN A 759 24.97 19.86 14.19
C ASN A 759 25.51 19.58 12.78
N TYR A 760 26.73 20.00 12.44
CA TYR A 760 27.28 19.88 11.07
C TYR A 760 27.17 18.46 10.49
N GLU A 761 27.46 17.44 11.29
CA GLU A 761 27.40 16.03 10.85
C GLU A 761 25.97 15.55 10.60
N HIS A 762 24.99 16.10 11.34
CA HIS A 762 23.57 15.83 11.14
C HIS A 762 23.05 16.54 9.88
N ASP A 763 23.38 17.83 9.70
CA ASP A 763 22.98 18.59 8.51
C ASP A 763 23.55 17.95 7.22
N ARG A 764 24.79 17.45 7.27
CA ARG A 764 25.39 16.72 6.13
C ARG A 764 24.67 15.40 5.86
N LEU A 765 24.20 14.70 6.90
CA LEU A 765 23.40 13.47 6.77
C LEU A 765 22.01 13.77 6.18
N GLU A 766 21.35 14.85 6.60
CA GLU A 766 20.10 15.31 5.98
C GLU A 766 20.28 15.54 4.48
N GLY A 767 21.39 16.14 4.07
CA GLY A 767 21.77 16.25 2.66
C GLY A 767 21.88 14.90 1.95
N LEU A 768 22.54 13.90 2.57
CA LEU A 768 22.63 12.54 2.02
C LEU A 768 21.26 11.87 1.86
N TRP A 769 20.35 12.08 2.81
CA TRP A 769 18.98 11.56 2.74
C TRP A 769 18.15 12.25 1.64
N VAL A 770 18.37 13.52 1.34
CA VAL A 770 17.74 14.19 0.19
C VAL A 770 18.15 13.49 -1.12
N TYR A 771 19.43 13.16 -1.29
CA TYR A 771 19.89 12.36 -2.43
C TYR A 771 19.20 10.99 -2.50
N GLN A 772 19.02 10.32 -1.35
CA GLN A 772 18.32 9.04 -1.26
C GLN A 772 16.84 9.16 -1.67
N HIS A 773 16.13 10.17 -1.18
CA HIS A 773 14.72 10.43 -1.50
C HIS A 773 14.49 10.71 -2.99
N HIS A 774 15.47 11.34 -3.65
CA HIS A 774 15.45 11.57 -5.08
C HIS A 774 16.02 10.41 -5.92
N ASN A 775 16.39 9.29 -5.28
CA ASN A 775 17.00 8.11 -5.91
C ASN A 775 18.27 8.42 -6.73
N VAL A 776 19.07 9.41 -6.27
CA VAL A 776 20.34 9.79 -6.89
C VAL A 776 21.50 9.40 -5.98
N VAL A 777 22.40 8.55 -6.47
CA VAL A 777 23.56 8.09 -5.70
C VAL A 777 24.63 9.19 -5.70
N ASN A 778 24.91 9.75 -4.53
CA ASN A 778 26.10 10.58 -4.30
C ASN A 778 27.14 9.77 -3.51
N GLU A 779 27.97 9.02 -4.24
CA GLU A 779 28.96 8.11 -3.65
C GLU A 779 30.06 8.86 -2.87
N GLU A 780 30.43 10.06 -3.31
CA GLU A 780 31.43 10.88 -2.61
C GLU A 780 30.92 11.32 -1.24
N LEU A 781 29.72 11.90 -1.19
CA LEU A 781 29.09 12.30 0.06
C LEU A 781 28.86 11.10 0.98
N LEU A 782 28.39 9.96 0.44
CA LEU A 782 28.23 8.73 1.20
C LEU A 782 29.54 8.33 1.88
N LYS A 783 30.65 8.29 1.14
CA LYS A 783 31.98 7.95 1.69
C LYS A 783 32.44 8.95 2.76
N GLN A 784 32.10 10.22 2.62
CA GLN A 784 32.40 11.23 3.66
C GLN A 784 31.58 10.97 4.95
N VAL A 785 30.27 10.71 4.84
CA VAL A 785 29.41 10.45 6.01
C VAL A 785 29.74 9.12 6.69
N LEU A 786 30.11 8.08 5.93
CA LEU A 786 30.63 6.81 6.48
C LEU A 786 31.89 7.00 7.35
N ARG A 787 32.59 8.14 7.22
CA ARG A 787 33.78 8.50 8.00
C ARG A 787 33.55 9.62 9.01
N SER A 788 32.28 10.00 9.23
CA SER A 788 31.90 11.03 10.19
C SER A 788 32.48 10.75 11.59
N PRO A 789 32.90 11.77 12.37
CA PRO A 789 33.22 11.58 13.79
C PRO A 789 32.00 11.16 14.61
N GLU A 790 30.78 11.45 14.14
CA GLU A 790 29.53 11.10 14.81
C GLU A 790 29.10 9.67 14.44
N PRO A 791 29.13 8.69 15.38
CA PRO A 791 28.74 7.31 15.09
C PRO A 791 27.30 7.15 14.62
N ARG A 792 26.37 8.02 15.06
CA ARG A 792 24.98 7.97 14.61
C ARG A 792 24.85 8.29 13.11
N ALA A 793 25.64 9.25 12.61
CA ALA A 793 25.73 9.56 11.19
C ALA A 793 26.34 8.40 10.40
N ARG A 794 27.40 7.76 10.93
CA ARG A 794 27.99 6.57 10.29
C ARG A 794 26.99 5.42 10.20
N ALA A 795 26.22 5.14 11.24
CA ALA A 795 25.20 4.08 11.24
C ALA A 795 24.11 4.36 10.18
N ALA A 796 23.60 5.60 10.12
CA ALA A 796 22.63 6.01 9.11
C ALA A 796 23.19 5.88 7.68
N ALA A 797 24.43 6.33 7.44
CA ALA A 797 25.09 6.20 6.14
C ALA A 797 25.36 4.74 5.75
N THR A 798 25.66 3.85 6.70
CA THR A 798 25.75 2.41 6.45
C THR A 798 24.42 1.85 5.95
N ARG A 799 23.29 2.34 6.45
CA ARG A 799 21.97 1.97 5.94
C ARG A 799 21.72 2.50 4.53
N VAL A 800 22.13 3.74 4.22
CA VAL A 800 22.08 4.29 2.85
C VAL A 800 22.92 3.43 1.90
N LEU A 801 24.13 3.05 2.30
CA LEU A 801 25.01 2.14 1.53
C LEU A 801 24.31 0.81 1.23
N CYS A 802 23.57 0.23 2.19
CA CYS A 802 22.79 -0.98 1.97
C CYS A 802 21.77 -0.82 0.84
N TYR A 803 21.01 0.28 0.82
CA TYR A 803 20.00 0.53 -0.21
C TYR A 803 20.59 0.95 -1.56
N TRP A 804 21.82 1.47 -1.60
CA TRP A 804 22.54 1.83 -2.83
C TRP A 804 23.57 0.79 -3.27
N ARG A 805 23.63 -0.37 -2.63
CA ARG A 805 24.66 -1.41 -2.87
C ARG A 805 24.79 -1.86 -4.33
N ASP A 806 23.72 -1.75 -5.11
CA ASP A 806 23.68 -2.12 -6.53
C ASP A 806 24.34 -1.08 -7.45
N ARG A 807 24.62 0.12 -6.93
CA ARG A 807 25.08 1.29 -7.69
C ARG A 807 26.31 1.99 -7.09
N VAL A 808 26.82 1.54 -5.96
CA VAL A 808 28.04 2.04 -5.31
C VAL A 808 29.23 1.13 -5.63
N GLY A 809 30.40 1.70 -5.89
CA GLY A 809 31.64 0.95 -6.09
C GLY A 809 32.16 0.27 -4.80
N ASP A 810 32.45 -1.04 -4.88
CA ASP A 810 32.96 -1.88 -3.78
C ASP A 810 32.17 -1.73 -2.45
N PRO A 811 30.86 -2.05 -2.45
CA PRO A 811 30.02 -1.85 -1.27
C PRO A 811 30.41 -2.79 -0.12
N LEU A 812 30.92 -4.00 -0.40
CA LEU A 812 31.38 -4.93 0.63
C LEU A 812 32.67 -4.45 1.32
N GLY A 813 33.62 -3.87 0.57
CA GLY A 813 34.81 -3.25 1.17
C GLY A 813 34.45 -2.05 2.05
N LEU A 814 33.44 -1.25 1.66
CA LEU A 814 32.91 -0.20 2.52
C LEU A 814 32.24 -0.75 3.77
N LEU A 815 31.45 -1.84 3.66
CA LEU A 815 30.81 -2.48 4.82
C LEU A 815 31.80 -3.12 5.79
N GLU A 816 32.90 -3.68 5.32
CA GLU A 816 33.96 -4.26 6.17
C GLU A 816 34.57 -3.26 7.15
N VAL A 817 34.74 -2.02 6.67
CA VAL A 817 35.16 -0.92 7.53
C VAL A 817 34.13 -0.67 8.64
N GLN A 818 32.84 -0.61 8.28
CA GLN A 818 31.78 -0.32 9.23
C GLN A 818 31.53 -1.50 10.19
N ALA A 819 31.71 -2.73 9.73
CA ALA A 819 31.64 -3.94 10.54
C ALA A 819 32.72 -3.97 11.64
N THR A 820 33.84 -3.28 11.44
CA THR A 820 34.95 -3.19 12.42
C THR A 820 34.99 -1.87 13.19
N ASP A 821 33.94 -1.04 13.08
CA ASP A 821 33.81 0.25 13.78
C ASP A 821 33.82 0.09 15.31
N ASP A 822 34.40 1.08 16.01
CA ASP A 822 34.42 1.07 17.48
C ASP A 822 33.02 1.16 18.09
N HIS A 823 32.08 1.85 17.43
CA HIS A 823 30.73 2.01 17.91
C HIS A 823 29.84 0.80 17.52
N PRO A 824 29.22 0.10 18.49
CA PRO A 824 28.50 -1.14 18.23
C PRO A 824 27.29 -0.97 17.29
N ARG A 825 26.60 0.18 17.33
CA ARG A 825 25.47 0.45 16.40
C ARG A 825 25.89 0.54 14.93
N VAL A 826 27.09 1.05 14.64
CA VAL A 826 27.60 1.11 13.26
C VAL A 826 27.86 -0.31 12.74
N ARG A 827 28.43 -1.16 13.59
CA ARG A 827 28.64 -2.59 13.30
C ARG A 827 27.32 -3.30 13.06
N LEU A 828 26.29 -3.02 13.86
CA LEU A 828 24.96 -3.63 13.72
C LEU A 828 24.36 -3.36 12.34
N GLU A 829 24.39 -2.11 11.86
CA GLU A 829 23.91 -1.76 10.52
C GLU A 829 24.74 -2.44 9.42
N ALA A 830 26.05 -2.56 9.61
CA ALA A 830 26.94 -3.22 8.65
C ALA A 830 26.66 -4.72 8.53
N VAL A 831 26.51 -5.40 9.67
CA VAL A 831 26.16 -6.82 9.74
C VAL A 831 24.79 -7.04 9.11
N ARG A 832 23.77 -6.26 9.49
CA ARG A 832 22.44 -6.30 8.87
C ARG A 832 22.54 -6.16 7.34
N ALA A 833 23.29 -5.18 6.85
CA ALA A 833 23.44 -4.92 5.41
C ALA A 833 24.09 -6.09 4.64
N CYS A 834 24.95 -6.88 5.27
CA CYS A 834 25.57 -8.05 4.64
C CYS A 834 24.54 -9.09 4.19
N SER A 835 23.39 -9.21 4.86
CA SER A 835 22.32 -10.14 4.47
C SER A 835 21.72 -9.86 3.08
N PHE A 836 21.91 -8.65 2.55
CA PHE A 836 21.39 -8.23 1.24
C PHE A 836 22.28 -8.64 0.05
N PHE A 837 23.37 -9.36 0.31
CA PHE A 837 24.30 -9.86 -0.71
C PHE A 837 24.16 -11.38 -0.84
N THR A 838 24.44 -11.89 -2.03
CA THR A 838 24.33 -13.33 -2.35
C THR A 838 25.70 -13.95 -2.60
N THR A 839 26.67 -13.65 -1.72
CA THR A 839 28.08 -14.09 -1.87
C THR A 839 28.70 -14.50 -0.53
N SER A 840 29.60 -15.46 -0.54
CA SER A 840 30.35 -15.89 0.66
C SER A 840 31.15 -14.75 1.32
N ARG A 841 31.67 -13.80 0.53
CA ARG A 841 32.40 -12.63 1.05
C ARG A 841 31.55 -11.80 2.02
N ALA A 842 30.24 -11.73 1.83
CA ALA A 842 29.36 -11.00 2.74
C ALA A 842 29.34 -11.64 4.14
N ALA A 843 29.47 -12.97 4.24
CA ALA A 843 29.55 -13.67 5.52
C ALA A 843 30.88 -13.36 6.23
N GLU A 844 31.99 -13.28 5.48
CA GLU A 844 33.30 -12.87 6.03
C GLU A 844 33.25 -11.44 6.58
N VAL A 845 32.62 -10.52 5.84
CA VAL A 845 32.44 -9.12 6.27
C VAL A 845 31.58 -9.03 7.53
N ALA A 846 30.47 -9.78 7.60
CA ALA A 846 29.65 -9.85 8.80
C ALA A 846 30.43 -10.38 10.01
N LEU A 847 31.21 -11.45 9.84
CA LEU A 847 32.02 -12.06 10.91
C LEU A 847 33.10 -11.12 11.45
N ALA A 848 33.61 -10.18 10.65
CA ALA A 848 34.60 -9.20 11.10
C ALA A 848 34.09 -8.33 12.27
N SER A 849 32.77 -8.23 12.48
CA SER A 849 32.23 -7.50 13.64
C SER A 849 32.57 -8.13 14.99
N ALA A 850 32.92 -9.43 15.01
CA ALA A 850 33.32 -10.18 16.19
C ALA A 850 34.78 -9.91 16.62
N ASP A 851 35.56 -9.17 15.83
CA ASP A 851 36.92 -8.73 16.21
C ASP A 851 36.93 -7.66 17.32
N LYS A 852 35.74 -7.15 17.66
CA LYS A 852 35.48 -6.16 18.71
C LYS A 852 34.50 -6.75 19.73
N PRO A 853 34.42 -6.21 20.97
CA PRO A 853 33.43 -6.66 21.94
C PRO A 853 32.01 -6.62 21.37
N THR A 854 31.28 -7.73 21.54
CA THR A 854 29.89 -7.90 21.11
C THR A 854 28.92 -7.69 22.28
N ASP A 855 27.63 -7.66 21.98
CA ASP A 855 26.52 -7.65 22.93
C ASP A 855 25.36 -8.51 22.41
N GLU A 856 24.30 -8.65 23.21
CA GLU A 856 23.13 -9.48 22.87
C GLU A 856 22.46 -9.07 21.55
N TYR A 857 22.59 -7.81 21.14
CA TYR A 857 21.99 -7.26 19.94
C TYR A 857 22.82 -7.58 18.70
N LEU A 858 24.14 -7.35 18.76
CA LEU A 858 25.05 -7.72 17.68
C LEU A 858 25.07 -9.23 17.44
N ASP A 859 25.10 -10.02 18.51
CA ASP A 859 25.04 -11.49 18.40
C ASP A 859 23.75 -11.93 17.71
N PHE A 860 22.63 -11.26 18.02
CA PHE A 860 21.35 -11.53 17.38
C PHE A 860 21.38 -11.28 15.86
N VAL A 861 21.79 -10.08 15.45
CA VAL A 861 21.81 -9.67 14.05
C VAL A 861 22.81 -10.50 13.25
N LEU A 862 23.97 -10.81 13.85
CA LEU A 862 24.99 -11.64 13.23
C LEU A 862 24.46 -13.05 12.97
N GLU A 863 23.78 -13.67 13.93
CA GLU A 863 23.17 -15.00 13.72
C GLU A 863 22.13 -14.98 12.60
N GLU A 864 21.19 -14.01 12.61
CA GLU A 864 20.18 -13.90 11.55
C GLU A 864 20.82 -13.68 10.17
N THR A 865 21.86 -12.85 10.10
CA THR A 865 22.59 -12.56 8.86
C THR A 865 23.32 -13.80 8.33
N LEU A 866 24.03 -14.54 9.20
CA LEU A 866 24.74 -15.74 8.81
C LEU A 866 23.79 -16.86 8.38
N ASN A 867 22.64 -16.99 9.05
CA ASN A 867 21.59 -17.94 8.65
C ASN A 867 21.07 -17.67 7.23
N GLN A 868 20.91 -16.39 6.85
CA GLN A 868 20.53 -16.03 5.49
C GLN A 868 21.64 -16.33 4.48
N LEU A 869 22.90 -16.12 4.85
CA LEU A 869 24.06 -16.26 3.98
C LEU A 869 24.58 -17.69 3.84
N GLU A 870 24.15 -18.62 4.69
CA GLU A 870 24.58 -20.04 4.69
C GLU A 870 24.40 -20.70 3.32
N GLN A 871 23.36 -20.32 2.57
CA GLN A 871 23.10 -20.85 1.22
C GLN A 871 24.10 -20.39 0.14
N PHE A 872 24.98 -19.44 0.46
CA PHE A 872 25.99 -18.90 -0.46
C PHE A 872 27.43 -19.21 0.00
N GLN A 873 27.60 -19.98 1.07
CA GLN A 873 28.86 -20.54 1.55
C GLN A 873 29.17 -21.84 0.82
#